data_AF-A0AAE0CR45-F1
#
_entry.id   AF-A0AAE0CR45-F1
#
_cell.length_a   1.000
_cell.length_b   1.000
_cell.length_c   1.000
_cell.angle_alpha   90.00
_cell.angle_beta   90.00
_cell.angle_gamma   90.00
#
_symmetry.space_group_name_H-M   'P 1'
#
loop_
_entity.id
_entity.type
_entity.pdbx_description
1 polymer ?
#
loop_
_entity_poly.entity_id
_entity_poly.type
_entity_poly.pdbx_seq_one_letter_code
_entity_poly.pdbx_strand_id
1 'polypeptide(L)'
;MERTLTHAPLQPPTFGELITILSIDGGGIRGLIPGTILAFLESELQKLDGEDARIADYFDVIAGTSTGGLVTAMLTTPNEKNRPLFAAKDINDFYLSECPKIFPQPSFQLFANARKVMKAISGPKYDGKYLHNIVREKLGNTRLHQTLTNVVIPTFDIKQLQPTIFSSYEVKEKQSLDALLSDICIATSAAPTYLPAHTFETKTPSGQVREFNLIDGGVAANNPALVAMGEVTKAIIRGNSDFFPIKPMDYGRFLVISLGTGSGKDQGKYSADAAAKWGVLGWLTSGGSTPLVDVFTQASADMVDLHISAVFQALHSDKYLRIQEDTLSGVVSSVDIATKKNLADLVKVGEGLLKKPVARVNLDTGIFEPSNTELESNQEALKRYLNKSPLIQKRRSTTTYIKDKLDGEDARIADYFDVIAGTSTGGLVTAMLTTPNEKNRPLFAAKDINDFYLSECPKIFPQPSFQLFANARKVMKAISGPKYDGKYLHNIVREKLGNTRLHQTLTNVVIPTFDIKQLQPTIFSSYEVKEKQSLDALLSDICIATSAAPTYLPAHTFETKTPSGQVREFNLIDGGVAANNPALVAMGEVTKAIIRGNSDFFPIKPMDYGRFLVISLGTGSGKDQGKYSADAAAKWGVLGWLTSGGSTPLVDVFTQASADMVDLHISAVFQALHSDKYLRIQEDTLSGVVSSVDIATKKNLADLVKVGEGLLKKPVARVNLDTGIFEPSNTELESNQEALKRFATLLSDEKRRRLARSPQYGMANTYKPNAK
;
A
#
# COMPACT_ATOMS: atom_id res chain seq x y z
N MET A 1 -38.27 35.97 -7.62
CA MET A 1 -37.58 35.78 -6.34
C MET A 1 -36.25 35.14 -6.65
N GLU A 2 -35.17 35.91 -6.63
CA GLU A 2 -33.82 35.34 -6.62
C GLU A 2 -33.67 34.55 -5.33
N ARG A 3 -33.24 33.29 -5.42
CA ARG A 3 -32.80 32.55 -4.23
C ARG A 3 -31.43 33.10 -3.87
N THR A 4 -31.38 34.05 -2.96
CA THR A 4 -30.17 34.36 -2.20
C THR A 4 -29.86 33.13 -1.36
N LEU A 5 -29.10 32.18 -1.93
CA LEU A 5 -28.52 31.07 -1.19
C LEU A 5 -27.54 31.67 -0.19
N THR A 6 -28.00 31.89 1.04
CA THR A 6 -27.14 32.20 2.16
C THR A 6 -26.14 31.07 2.31
N HIS A 7 -24.85 31.35 2.14
CA HIS A 7 -23.74 30.39 2.18
C HIS A 7 -23.78 29.54 3.47
N ALA A 8 -24.47 28.41 3.40
CA ALA A 8 -24.56 27.43 4.46
C ALA A 8 -23.33 26.52 4.38
N PRO A 9 -22.70 26.15 5.51
CA PRO A 9 -21.65 25.15 5.50
C PRO A 9 -22.19 23.82 4.96
N LEU A 10 -21.31 23.03 4.33
CA LEU A 10 -21.63 21.68 3.84
C LEU A 10 -22.36 20.90 4.94
N GLN A 11 -23.59 20.47 4.63
CA GLN A 11 -24.40 19.72 5.58
C GLN A 11 -23.83 18.30 5.70
N PRO A 12 -23.77 17.73 6.92
CA PRO A 12 -23.23 16.40 7.12
C PRO A 12 -23.88 15.32 6.23
N PRO A 13 -23.15 14.24 5.88
CA PRO A 13 -23.68 13.10 5.12
C PRO A 13 -25.03 12.58 5.61
N THR A 14 -25.34 12.71 6.91
CA THR A 14 -26.64 12.41 7.53
C THR A 14 -27.86 12.97 6.76
N PHE A 15 -27.70 14.11 6.06
CA PHE A 15 -28.74 14.74 5.27
C PHE A 15 -28.69 14.40 3.77
N GLY A 16 -27.73 13.60 3.34
CA GLY A 16 -27.50 13.17 1.96
C GLY A 16 -27.63 11.66 1.75
N GLU A 17 -27.36 11.22 0.52
CA GLU A 17 -27.40 9.80 0.11
C GLU A 17 -26.02 9.18 -0.07
N LEU A 18 -25.02 10.01 -0.35
CA LEU A 18 -23.64 9.63 -0.67
C LEU A 18 -22.67 10.25 0.34
N ILE A 19 -21.47 9.68 0.42
CA ILE A 19 -20.31 10.27 1.09
C ILE A 19 -19.30 10.63 0.00
N THR A 20 -18.91 11.89 -0.07
CA THR A 20 -18.08 12.48 -1.11
C THR A 20 -16.62 12.58 -0.65
N ILE A 21 -15.73 11.94 -1.41
CA ILE A 21 -14.30 11.82 -1.08
C ILE A 21 -13.49 12.37 -2.25
N LEU A 22 -12.69 13.41 -1.97
CA LEU A 22 -11.61 13.85 -2.86
C LEU A 22 -10.28 13.31 -2.33
N SER A 23 -9.46 12.76 -3.21
CA SER A 23 -8.11 12.27 -2.90
C SER A 23 -7.11 12.83 -3.90
N ILE A 24 -5.97 13.33 -3.40
CA ILE A 24 -4.93 13.98 -4.20
C ILE A 24 -3.57 13.34 -3.87
N ASP A 25 -2.90 12.80 -4.89
CA ASP A 25 -1.63 12.11 -4.73
C ASP A 25 -0.44 13.04 -4.41
N GLY A 26 0.61 12.44 -3.83
CA GLY A 26 1.94 13.06 -3.76
C GLY A 26 2.63 13.13 -5.13
N GLY A 27 3.58 14.06 -5.28
CA GLY A 27 4.33 14.23 -6.55
C GLY A 27 5.16 15.49 -6.77
N GLY A 28 5.41 16.30 -5.72
CA GLY A 28 6.18 17.55 -5.83
C GLY A 28 5.57 18.54 -6.83
N ILE A 29 6.40 19.14 -7.69
CA ILE A 29 5.94 20.17 -8.66
C ILE A 29 4.83 19.70 -9.59
N ARG A 30 4.65 18.38 -9.74
CA ARG A 30 3.59 17.78 -10.55
C ARG A 30 2.19 17.95 -9.96
N GLY A 31 2.06 18.55 -8.76
CA GLY A 31 0.80 19.05 -8.21
C GLY A 31 0.05 20.04 -9.11
N LEU A 32 0.74 20.65 -10.09
CA LEU A 32 0.12 21.39 -11.20
C LEU A 32 -0.86 20.58 -12.04
N ILE A 33 -0.68 19.25 -12.15
CA ILE A 33 -1.60 18.37 -12.89
C ILE A 33 -2.96 18.30 -12.16
N PRO A 34 -3.07 17.79 -10.92
CA PRO A 34 -4.34 17.79 -10.19
C PRO A 34 -4.86 19.21 -9.91
N GLY A 35 -4.00 20.22 -9.72
CA GLY A 35 -4.42 21.63 -9.63
C GLY A 35 -5.20 22.10 -10.85
N THR A 36 -4.77 21.72 -12.06
CA THR A 36 -5.50 21.99 -13.31
C THR A 36 -6.85 21.27 -13.38
N ILE A 37 -6.91 20.00 -12.93
CA ILE A 37 -8.17 19.23 -12.90
C ILE A 37 -9.16 19.83 -11.89
N LEU A 38 -8.67 20.26 -10.72
CA LEU A 38 -9.47 20.89 -9.67
C LEU A 38 -10.00 22.26 -10.09
N ALA A 39 -9.18 23.07 -10.78
CA ALA A 39 -9.61 24.35 -11.34
C ALA A 39 -10.77 24.18 -12.34
N PHE A 40 -10.72 23.14 -13.18
CA PHE A 40 -11.83 22.79 -14.06
C PHE A 40 -13.07 22.35 -13.27
N LEU A 41 -12.94 21.40 -12.33
CA LEU A 41 -14.04 20.89 -11.52
C LEU A 41 -14.74 22.02 -10.74
N GLU A 42 -13.97 22.89 -10.08
CA GLU A 42 -14.52 24.04 -9.36
C GLU A 42 -15.23 25.02 -10.29
N SER A 43 -14.73 25.22 -11.52
CA SER A 43 -15.40 26.07 -12.51
C SER A 43 -16.73 25.50 -13.01
N GLU A 44 -16.90 24.17 -13.03
CA GLU A 44 -18.19 23.55 -13.37
C GLU A 44 -19.16 23.64 -12.19
N LEU A 45 -18.70 23.46 -10.95
CA LEU A 45 -19.48 23.72 -9.73
C LEU A 45 -19.96 25.18 -9.67
N GLN A 46 -19.09 26.14 -9.99
CA GLN A 46 -19.41 27.57 -10.05
C GLN A 46 -20.46 27.92 -11.13
N LYS A 47 -20.57 27.13 -12.20
CA LYS A 47 -21.63 27.28 -13.21
C LYS A 47 -22.98 26.74 -12.75
N LEU A 48 -22.99 25.80 -11.80
CA LEU A 48 -24.21 25.21 -11.24
C LEU A 48 -24.75 26.06 -10.08
N ASP A 49 -23.90 26.43 -9.12
CA ASP A 49 -24.32 27.02 -7.84
C ASP A 49 -23.78 28.45 -7.59
N GLY A 50 -22.99 29.01 -8.51
CA GLY A 50 -22.52 30.40 -8.50
C GLY A 50 -21.02 30.58 -8.21
N GLU A 51 -20.48 31.77 -8.53
CA GLU A 51 -19.03 32.07 -8.52
C GLU A 51 -18.34 31.90 -7.16
N ASP A 52 -19.09 31.90 -6.06
CA ASP A 52 -18.59 31.69 -4.70
C ASP A 52 -18.40 30.21 -4.33
N ALA A 53 -18.89 29.27 -5.13
CA ALA A 53 -18.74 27.82 -4.91
C ALA A 53 -17.25 27.40 -4.91
N ARG A 54 -16.86 26.55 -3.95
CA ARG A 54 -15.49 26.04 -3.78
C ARG A 54 -15.49 24.53 -3.56
N ILE A 55 -14.38 23.87 -3.87
CA ILE A 55 -14.21 22.41 -3.69
C ILE A 55 -14.62 21.95 -2.27
N ALA A 56 -14.26 22.68 -1.22
CA ALA A 56 -14.58 22.32 0.17
C ALA A 56 -16.09 22.31 0.51
N ASP A 57 -16.95 22.88 -0.34
CA ASP A 57 -18.41 22.92 -0.12
C ASP A 57 -19.11 21.63 -0.59
N TYR A 58 -18.41 20.74 -1.30
CA TYR A 58 -18.98 19.55 -1.95
C TYR A 58 -18.34 18.22 -1.55
N PHE A 59 -17.24 18.25 -0.81
CA PHE A 59 -16.52 17.06 -0.37
C PHE A 59 -16.54 16.95 1.15
N ASP A 60 -17.18 15.89 1.65
CA ASP A 60 -17.25 15.52 3.07
C ASP A 60 -15.86 15.26 3.67
N VAL A 61 -14.94 14.79 2.84
CA VAL A 61 -13.52 14.66 3.17
C VAL A 61 -12.61 14.95 1.97
N ILE A 62 -11.56 15.72 2.21
CA ILE A 62 -10.47 15.97 1.25
C ILE A 62 -9.17 15.37 1.81
N ALA A 63 -8.62 14.40 1.10
CA ALA A 63 -7.42 13.69 1.49
C ALA A 63 -6.23 14.01 0.56
N GLY A 64 -5.05 14.19 1.14
CA GLY A 64 -3.88 14.61 0.38
C GLY A 64 -2.57 14.18 1.00
N THR A 65 -1.67 13.68 0.16
CA THR A 65 -0.31 13.28 0.57
C THR A 65 0.72 14.20 -0.06
N SER A 66 1.75 14.63 0.69
CA SER A 66 2.83 15.48 0.16
C SER A 66 2.27 16.75 -0.47
N THR A 67 2.62 17.03 -1.73
CA THR A 67 2.05 18.13 -2.51
C THR A 67 0.50 18.13 -2.53
N GLY A 68 -0.15 16.96 -2.53
CA GLY A 68 -1.60 16.84 -2.41
C GLY A 68 -2.12 17.25 -1.03
N GLY A 69 -1.34 17.02 0.03
CA GLY A 69 -1.60 17.51 1.39
C GLY A 69 -1.48 19.03 1.49
N LEU A 70 -0.51 19.63 0.79
CA LEU A 70 -0.43 21.10 0.63
C LEU A 70 -1.69 21.64 -0.08
N VAL A 71 -2.10 21.03 -1.19
CA VAL A 71 -3.33 21.43 -1.91
C VAL A 71 -4.57 21.27 -1.04
N THR A 72 -4.66 20.18 -0.27
CA THR A 72 -5.74 19.97 0.71
C THR A 72 -5.81 21.13 1.69
N ALA A 73 -4.70 21.50 2.33
CA ALA A 73 -4.66 22.62 3.25
C ALA A 73 -5.00 23.97 2.59
N MET A 74 -4.58 24.21 1.34
CA MET A 74 -4.92 25.42 0.58
C MET A 74 -6.44 25.53 0.34
N LEU A 75 -7.12 24.41 0.08
CA LEU A 75 -8.56 24.34 -0.18
C LEU A 75 -9.43 24.30 1.07
N THR A 76 -8.90 23.92 2.25
CA THR A 76 -9.71 23.76 3.48
C THR A 76 -9.37 24.73 4.61
N THR A 77 -8.28 25.50 4.51
CA THR A 77 -7.96 26.54 5.51
C THR A 77 -8.96 27.69 5.41
N PRO A 78 -9.61 28.10 6.53
CA PRO A 78 -10.48 29.27 6.53
C PRO A 78 -9.69 30.57 6.42
N ASN A 79 -10.16 31.47 5.56
CA ASN A 79 -9.82 32.88 5.57
C ASN A 79 -10.73 33.66 6.56
N GLU A 80 -10.54 34.98 6.67
CA GLU A 80 -11.29 35.86 7.57
C GLU A 80 -12.83 35.82 7.38
N LYS A 81 -13.31 35.40 6.20
CA LYS A 81 -14.73 35.24 5.88
C LYS A 81 -15.25 33.81 6.08
N ASN A 82 -14.45 32.93 6.71
CA ASN A 82 -14.72 31.50 6.85
C ASN A 82 -14.98 30.79 5.49
N ARG A 83 -14.24 31.20 4.46
CA ARG A 83 -14.20 30.56 3.13
C ARG A 83 -12.79 30.02 2.87
N PRO A 84 -12.58 29.10 1.91
CA PRO A 84 -11.25 28.61 1.55
C PRO A 84 -10.25 29.73 1.27
N LEU A 85 -9.02 29.55 1.75
CA LEU A 85 -7.91 30.48 1.55
C LEU A 85 -7.53 30.64 0.07
N PHE A 86 -7.67 29.57 -0.72
CA PHE A 86 -7.47 29.55 -2.17
C PHE A 86 -8.73 29.02 -2.87
N ALA A 87 -9.05 29.57 -4.05
CA ALA A 87 -9.86 28.88 -5.04
C ALA A 87 -9.00 27.86 -5.79
N ALA A 88 -9.59 26.83 -6.38
CA ALA A 88 -8.85 25.78 -7.06
C ALA A 88 -8.00 26.29 -8.24
N LYS A 89 -8.46 27.34 -8.93
CA LYS A 89 -7.70 28.03 -10.00
C LYS A 89 -6.40 28.66 -9.50
N ASP A 90 -6.34 29.12 -8.25
CA ASP A 90 -5.21 29.85 -7.67
C ASP A 90 -4.04 28.91 -7.33
N ILE A 91 -4.29 27.59 -7.27
CA ILE A 91 -3.26 26.56 -6.98
C ILE A 91 -2.15 26.62 -8.03
N ASN A 92 -2.48 26.69 -9.31
CA ASN A 92 -1.47 26.65 -10.37
C ASN A 92 -0.57 27.89 -10.33
N ASP A 93 -1.13 29.07 -10.09
CA ASP A 93 -0.37 30.31 -9.98
C ASP A 93 0.60 30.29 -8.78
N PHE A 94 0.16 29.77 -7.63
CA PHE A 94 1.03 29.54 -6.48
C PHE A 94 2.20 28.60 -6.79
N TYR A 95 1.96 27.47 -7.45
CA TYR A 95 3.04 26.54 -7.84
C TYR A 95 3.98 27.18 -8.88
N LEU A 96 3.45 27.95 -9.84
CA LEU A 96 4.25 28.67 -10.83
C LEU A 96 5.16 29.74 -10.20
N SER A 97 4.72 30.41 -9.12
CA SER A 97 5.52 31.42 -8.42
C SER A 97 6.48 30.84 -7.37
N GLU A 98 6.07 29.82 -6.62
CA GLU A 98 6.79 29.33 -5.45
C GLU A 98 7.69 28.12 -5.71
N CYS A 99 7.34 27.20 -6.63
CA CYS A 99 8.19 26.04 -6.91
C CYS A 99 9.63 26.37 -7.33
N PRO A 100 9.91 27.43 -8.13
CA PRO A 100 11.29 27.83 -8.46
C PRO A 100 12.13 28.27 -7.24
N LYS A 101 11.48 28.64 -6.13
CA LYS A 101 12.11 29.07 -4.87
C LYS A 101 12.22 27.91 -3.86
N ILE A 102 11.23 27.01 -3.86
CA ILE A 102 11.23 25.77 -3.08
C ILE A 102 12.29 24.79 -3.63
N PHE A 103 12.38 24.68 -4.96
CA PHE A 103 13.31 23.80 -5.67
C PHE A 103 14.25 24.62 -6.60
N PRO A 104 15.18 25.40 -6.05
CA PRO A 104 16.08 26.26 -6.82
C PRO A 104 16.98 25.45 -7.76
N GLN A 105 16.97 25.83 -9.04
CA GLN A 105 17.76 25.16 -10.09
C GLN A 105 19.18 25.76 -10.19
N PRO A 106 20.24 24.97 -10.45
CA PRO A 106 21.62 25.48 -10.51
C PRO A 106 21.83 26.51 -11.64
N SER A 107 22.41 27.66 -11.30
CA SER A 107 22.62 28.78 -12.24
C SER A 107 23.85 28.66 -13.16
N PHE A 108 24.77 27.73 -12.90
CA PHE A 108 25.97 27.51 -13.71
C PHE A 108 26.28 26.01 -13.87
N GLN A 109 26.43 25.55 -15.11
CA GLN A 109 26.57 24.12 -15.44
C GLN A 109 28.01 23.57 -15.33
N LEU A 110 29.03 24.44 -15.40
CA LEU A 110 30.43 24.06 -15.62
C LEU A 110 31.06 23.19 -14.50
N PHE A 111 30.51 23.23 -13.28
CA PHE A 111 30.91 22.38 -12.15
C PHE A 111 29.74 21.57 -11.56
N ALA A 112 28.61 21.48 -12.26
CA ALA A 112 27.37 20.94 -11.70
C ALA A 112 27.51 19.47 -11.28
N ASN A 113 28.17 18.62 -12.08
CA ASN A 113 28.18 17.17 -11.85
C ASN A 113 28.92 16.78 -10.55
N ALA A 114 30.14 17.28 -10.33
CA ALA A 114 30.90 17.00 -9.11
C ALA A 114 30.20 17.55 -7.85
N ARG A 115 29.62 18.76 -7.94
CA ARG A 115 28.90 19.40 -6.83
C ARG A 115 27.58 18.70 -6.52
N LYS A 116 26.89 18.15 -7.54
CA LYS A 116 25.65 17.37 -7.41
C LYS A 116 25.89 16.02 -6.73
N VAL A 117 26.99 15.33 -7.06
CA VAL A 117 27.40 14.10 -6.35
C VAL A 117 27.77 14.39 -4.89
N MET A 118 28.60 15.42 -4.63
CA MET A 118 28.94 15.78 -3.24
C MET A 118 27.72 16.23 -2.44
N LYS A 119 26.78 16.98 -3.03
CA LYS A 119 25.56 17.39 -2.32
C LYS A 119 24.61 16.23 -2.04
N ALA A 120 24.49 15.25 -2.95
CA ALA A 120 23.64 14.07 -2.74
C ALA A 120 24.10 13.20 -1.55
N ILE A 121 25.41 13.18 -1.25
CA ILE A 121 25.94 12.48 -0.06
C ILE A 121 25.93 13.35 1.21
N SER A 122 25.76 14.68 1.11
CA SER A 122 25.80 15.62 2.23
C SER A 122 24.45 16.31 2.48
N GLY A 123 23.57 15.65 3.25
CA GLY A 123 22.25 16.18 3.59
C GLY A 123 21.21 16.09 2.46
N PRO A 124 19.96 16.50 2.73
CA PRO A 124 18.89 16.50 1.73
C PRO A 124 19.20 17.46 0.55
N LYS A 125 18.61 17.17 -0.60
CA LYS A 125 18.79 17.94 -1.84
C LYS A 125 18.41 19.42 -1.69
N TYR A 126 17.42 19.71 -0.85
CA TYR A 126 16.91 21.03 -0.50
C TYR A 126 16.86 21.21 1.03
N ASP A 127 17.04 22.43 1.53
CA ASP A 127 17.11 22.69 2.98
C ASP A 127 15.74 22.93 3.66
N GLY A 128 14.65 22.89 2.89
CA GLY A 128 13.28 23.07 3.35
C GLY A 128 12.90 24.48 3.82
N LYS A 129 13.86 25.38 4.08
CA LYS A 129 13.58 26.65 4.78
C LYS A 129 12.56 27.52 4.08
N TYR A 130 12.66 27.65 2.75
CA TYR A 130 11.69 28.43 2.00
C TYR A 130 10.27 27.84 2.09
N LEU A 131 10.15 26.51 1.93
CA LEU A 131 8.88 25.78 2.07
C LEU A 131 8.29 25.98 3.47
N HIS A 132 9.10 25.82 4.53
CA HIS A 132 8.63 25.97 5.91
C HIS A 132 8.14 27.40 6.18
N ASN A 133 8.83 28.41 5.64
CA ASN A 133 8.45 29.81 5.80
C ASN A 133 7.14 30.12 5.07
N ILE A 134 7.01 29.77 3.78
CA ILE A 134 5.79 30.08 3.01
C ILE A 134 4.57 29.31 3.51
N VAL A 135 4.73 28.06 3.96
CA VAL A 135 3.64 27.27 4.55
C VAL A 135 3.18 27.88 5.89
N ARG A 136 4.10 28.36 6.73
CA ARG A 136 3.75 29.05 7.98
C ARG A 136 3.16 30.44 7.74
N GLU A 137 3.62 31.16 6.72
CA GLU A 137 3.05 32.44 6.30
C GLU A 137 1.58 32.28 5.85
N LYS A 138 1.29 31.30 4.98
CA LYS A 138 -0.07 31.10 4.44
C LYS A 138 -1.05 30.50 5.42
N LEU A 139 -0.64 29.51 6.22
CA LEU A 139 -1.55 28.79 7.12
C LEU A 139 -1.61 29.40 8.53
N GLY A 140 -0.64 30.26 8.88
CA GLY A 140 -0.56 30.92 10.18
C GLY A 140 -0.58 29.92 11.33
N ASN A 141 -1.46 30.20 12.30
CA ASN A 141 -1.68 29.37 13.49
C ASN A 141 -2.86 28.39 13.34
N THR A 142 -3.37 28.16 12.13
CA THR A 142 -4.51 27.26 11.87
C THR A 142 -4.16 25.84 12.31
N ARG A 143 -5.06 25.21 13.08
CA ARG A 143 -4.96 23.82 13.53
C ARG A 143 -5.87 22.89 12.73
N LEU A 144 -5.61 21.59 12.83
CA LEU A 144 -6.33 20.54 12.11
C LEU A 144 -7.85 20.56 12.33
N HIS A 145 -8.35 20.86 13.54
CA HIS A 145 -9.79 20.96 13.79
C HIS A 145 -10.48 22.18 13.15
N GLN A 146 -9.71 23.14 12.63
CA GLN A 146 -10.23 24.40 12.08
C GLN A 146 -10.45 24.33 10.56
N THR A 147 -10.24 23.18 9.92
CA THR A 147 -10.48 23.00 8.49
C THR A 147 -11.98 23.05 8.17
N LEU A 148 -12.33 23.67 7.03
CA LEU A 148 -13.71 23.91 6.60
C LEU A 148 -14.51 22.64 6.27
N THR A 149 -13.81 21.56 5.97
CA THR A 149 -14.34 20.19 5.84
C THR A 149 -13.34 19.22 6.49
N ASN A 150 -13.69 17.94 6.60
CA ASN A 150 -12.77 16.95 7.14
C ASN A 150 -11.57 16.79 6.21
N VAL A 151 -10.36 16.70 6.77
CA VAL A 151 -9.16 16.39 5.99
C VAL A 151 -8.48 15.13 6.49
N VAL A 152 -7.77 14.46 5.58
CA VAL A 152 -6.94 13.29 5.88
C VAL A 152 -5.57 13.46 5.22
N ILE A 153 -4.54 13.73 6.02
CA ILE A 153 -3.17 13.98 5.56
C ILE A 153 -2.23 12.94 6.18
N PRO A 154 -1.77 11.93 5.42
CA PRO A 154 -0.79 10.96 5.88
C PRO A 154 0.61 11.56 6.09
N THR A 155 1.31 11.07 7.09
CA THR A 155 2.76 11.20 7.30
C THR A 155 3.31 9.85 7.79
N PHE A 156 4.63 9.72 7.92
CA PHE A 156 5.24 8.54 8.55
C PHE A 156 6.19 8.96 9.69
N ASP A 157 6.02 8.40 10.88
CA ASP A 157 6.89 8.62 12.02
C ASP A 157 8.06 7.63 12.02
N ILE A 158 9.28 8.13 11.81
CA ILE A 158 10.47 7.29 11.70
C ILE A 158 11.04 6.82 13.05
N LYS A 159 10.60 7.42 14.16
CA LYS A 159 11.00 7.03 15.52
C LYS A 159 10.17 5.83 15.98
N GLN A 160 8.87 5.86 15.69
CA GLN A 160 7.93 4.75 15.95
C GLN A 160 7.93 3.69 14.84
N LEU A 161 8.46 4.03 13.66
CA LEU A 161 8.33 3.25 12.43
C LEU A 161 6.85 2.92 12.14
N GLN A 162 5.99 3.95 12.18
CA GLN A 162 4.53 3.85 11.99
C GLN A 162 3.99 4.98 11.12
N PRO A 163 2.95 4.73 10.28
CA PRO A 163 2.20 5.81 9.65
C PRO A 163 1.48 6.65 10.74
N THR A 164 1.50 7.97 10.59
CA THR A 164 0.71 8.90 11.40
C THR A 164 -0.29 9.58 10.47
N ILE A 165 -1.58 9.37 10.70
CA ILE A 165 -2.64 9.95 9.88
C ILE A 165 -3.22 11.15 10.62
N PHE A 166 -3.02 12.36 10.06
CA PHE A 166 -3.67 13.57 10.56
C PHE A 166 -5.06 13.67 9.93
N SER A 167 -6.07 13.33 10.72
CA SER A 167 -7.46 13.19 10.30
C SER A 167 -8.38 14.02 11.18
N SER A 168 -9.22 14.88 10.60
CA SER A 168 -10.18 15.69 11.37
C SER A 168 -11.18 14.83 12.16
N TYR A 169 -11.48 13.61 11.69
CA TYR A 169 -12.30 12.64 12.41
C TYR A 169 -11.62 12.14 13.69
N GLU A 170 -10.30 11.95 13.67
CA GLU A 170 -9.53 11.46 14.81
C GLU A 170 -9.32 12.53 15.88
N VAL A 171 -9.30 13.82 15.52
CA VAL A 171 -9.12 14.92 16.50
C VAL A 171 -10.22 14.95 17.57
N LYS A 172 -11.46 14.55 17.23
CA LYS A 172 -12.58 14.47 18.17
C LYS A 172 -12.26 13.54 19.36
N GLU A 173 -11.59 12.42 19.09
CA GLU A 173 -11.15 11.44 20.11
C GLU A 173 -9.74 11.77 20.66
N LYS A 174 -8.90 12.42 19.85
CA LYS A 174 -7.46 12.63 20.11
C LYS A 174 -7.02 14.05 19.84
N GLN A 175 -7.12 14.86 20.88
CA GLN A 175 -6.61 16.23 20.91
C GLN A 175 -5.07 16.32 20.70
N SER A 176 -4.31 15.22 20.86
CA SER A 176 -2.88 15.17 20.51
C SER A 176 -2.60 15.07 19.00
N LEU A 177 -3.63 14.90 18.15
CA LEU A 177 -3.51 15.02 16.70
C LEU A 177 -3.87 16.42 16.19
N ASP A 178 -4.35 17.33 17.05
CA ASP A 178 -4.70 18.71 16.69
C ASP A 178 -3.46 19.62 16.54
N ALA A 179 -2.56 19.23 15.65
CA ALA A 179 -1.34 19.96 15.34
C ALA A 179 -1.63 21.21 14.50
N LEU A 180 -0.63 22.10 14.39
CA LEU A 180 -0.65 23.18 13.42
C LEU A 180 -0.67 22.59 12.00
N LEU A 181 -1.58 23.07 11.17
CA LEU A 181 -1.72 22.60 9.79
C LEU A 181 -0.44 22.89 8.97
N SER A 182 0.32 23.92 9.35
CA SER A 182 1.65 24.20 8.81
C SER A 182 2.69 23.13 9.13
N ASP A 183 2.73 22.60 10.35
CA ASP A 183 3.63 21.50 10.70
C ASP A 183 3.21 20.17 10.06
N ILE A 184 1.90 19.91 9.93
CA ILE A 184 1.36 18.77 9.17
C ILE A 184 1.78 18.87 7.68
N CYS A 185 1.63 20.05 7.07
CA CYS A 185 2.00 20.32 5.67
C CYS A 185 3.50 20.16 5.41
N ILE A 186 4.34 20.63 6.33
CA ILE A 186 5.79 20.44 6.26
C ILE A 186 6.13 18.95 6.38
N ALA A 187 5.56 18.25 7.36
CA ALA A 187 5.80 16.83 7.58
C ALA A 187 5.38 15.96 6.40
N THR A 188 4.16 16.13 5.88
CA THR A 188 3.68 15.31 4.75
C THR A 188 4.48 15.54 3.48
N SER A 189 5.19 16.67 3.34
CA SER A 189 6.05 17.01 2.19
C SER A 189 7.53 16.67 2.38
N ALA A 190 7.94 16.14 3.54
CA ALA A 190 9.34 15.93 3.91
C ALA A 190 9.94 14.66 3.25
N ALA A 191 10.01 14.65 1.93
CA ALA A 191 10.37 13.47 1.15
C ALA A 191 11.84 13.04 1.41
N PRO A 192 12.11 11.78 1.81
CA PRO A 192 13.45 11.28 2.04
C PRO A 192 14.41 11.60 0.90
N THR A 193 15.63 12.02 1.23
CA THR A 193 16.68 12.53 0.32
C THR A 193 16.40 13.87 -0.37
N TYR A 194 15.14 14.33 -0.48
CA TYR A 194 14.78 15.61 -1.09
C TYR A 194 14.73 16.75 -0.07
N LEU A 195 14.02 16.54 1.03
CA LEU A 195 13.74 17.53 2.07
C LEU A 195 14.08 16.98 3.46
N PRO A 196 14.38 17.84 4.45
CA PRO A 196 14.65 17.39 5.82
C PRO A 196 13.39 16.81 6.48
N ALA A 197 13.56 15.76 7.29
CA ALA A 197 12.53 15.29 8.22
C ALA A 197 12.11 16.40 9.19
N HIS A 198 10.86 16.37 9.64
CA HIS A 198 10.28 17.41 10.49
C HIS A 198 9.98 16.90 11.91
N THR A 199 10.17 17.76 12.90
CA THR A 199 9.88 17.46 14.31
C THR A 199 9.10 18.60 14.96
N PHE A 200 8.10 18.22 15.75
CA PHE A 200 7.31 19.13 16.58
C PHE A 200 6.63 18.38 17.73
N GLU A 201 6.05 19.13 18.66
CA GLU A 201 5.27 18.60 19.77
C GLU A 201 3.85 19.15 19.74
N THR A 202 2.89 18.35 20.18
CA THR A 202 1.56 18.80 20.60
C THR A 202 1.42 18.64 22.12
N LYS A 203 0.50 19.40 22.71
CA LYS A 203 0.15 19.29 24.13
C LYS A 203 -1.36 19.20 24.25
N THR A 204 -1.84 18.15 24.92
CA THR A 204 -3.26 18.02 25.25
C THR A 204 -3.65 19.03 26.34
N PRO A 205 -4.95 19.33 26.52
CA PRO A 205 -5.44 20.09 27.67
C PRO A 205 -5.12 19.46 29.02
N SER A 206 -4.91 18.14 29.08
CA SER A 206 -4.40 17.43 30.27
C SER A 206 -2.90 17.59 30.52
N GLY A 207 -2.19 18.36 29.68
CA GLY A 207 -0.76 18.62 29.79
C GLY A 207 0.14 17.51 29.22
N GLN A 208 -0.43 16.46 28.63
CA GLN A 208 0.34 15.37 28.02
C GLN A 208 0.99 15.88 26.72
N VAL A 209 2.31 15.75 26.64
CA VAL A 209 3.10 16.07 25.45
C VAL A 209 3.12 14.86 24.52
N ARG A 210 2.92 15.08 23.21
CA ARG A 210 3.19 14.10 22.16
C ARG A 210 4.17 14.69 21.15
N GLU A 211 5.35 14.08 21.08
CA GLU A 211 6.41 14.35 20.09
C GLU A 211 6.09 13.63 18.77
N PHE A 212 6.45 14.25 17.65
CA PHE A 212 6.28 13.72 16.30
C PHE A 212 7.60 13.78 15.54
N ASN A 213 8.05 12.66 14.94
CA ASN A 213 9.31 12.58 14.19
C ASN A 213 9.03 12.15 12.73
N LEU A 214 8.61 13.09 11.89
CA LEU A 214 7.86 12.79 10.68
C LEU A 214 8.64 13.00 9.37
N ILE A 215 8.26 12.19 8.38
CA ILE A 215 8.60 12.34 6.95
C ILE A 215 7.34 12.25 6.08
N ASP A 216 7.54 12.43 4.77
CA ASP A 216 6.50 12.44 3.74
C ASP A 216 5.56 11.23 3.78
N GLY A 217 4.25 11.49 3.66
CA GLY A 217 3.21 10.47 3.71
C GLY A 217 3.23 9.51 2.51
N GLY A 218 3.89 9.87 1.41
CA GLY A 218 4.05 9.07 0.19
C GLY A 218 4.86 7.79 0.41
N VAL A 219 5.56 7.71 1.53
CA VAL A 219 6.19 6.47 2.02
C VAL A 219 5.16 5.40 2.41
N ALA A 220 4.01 5.80 2.93
CA ALA A 220 2.93 4.89 3.34
C ALA A 220 1.78 4.85 2.33
N ALA A 221 1.31 6.01 1.89
CA ALA A 221 0.12 6.16 1.07
C ALA A 221 0.26 7.32 0.09
N ASN A 222 1.02 7.14 -1.01
CA ASN A 222 1.13 8.19 -2.03
C ASN A 222 -0.21 8.52 -2.69
N ASN A 223 -1.08 7.52 -2.84
CA ASN A 223 -2.50 7.66 -3.18
C ASN A 223 -3.32 7.51 -1.89
N PRO A 224 -3.80 8.60 -1.25
CA PRO A 224 -4.47 8.53 0.04
C PRO A 224 -5.94 8.06 -0.03
N ALA A 225 -6.46 7.66 -1.19
CA ALA A 225 -7.89 7.34 -1.37
C ALA A 225 -8.37 6.23 -0.42
N LEU A 226 -7.60 5.14 -0.28
CA LEU A 226 -7.96 4.04 0.62
C LEU A 226 -7.85 4.43 2.11
N VAL A 227 -6.97 5.38 2.43
CA VAL A 227 -6.84 5.96 3.77
C VAL A 227 -8.09 6.77 4.09
N ALA A 228 -8.51 7.67 3.19
CA ALA A 228 -9.71 8.47 3.33
C ALA A 228 -10.97 7.61 3.51
N MET A 229 -11.12 6.56 2.70
CA MET A 229 -12.19 5.57 2.86
C MET A 229 -12.14 4.87 4.22
N GLY A 230 -10.94 4.52 4.70
CA GLY A 230 -10.73 3.92 6.02
C GLY A 230 -11.11 4.84 7.18
N GLU A 231 -10.72 6.12 7.13
CA GLU A 231 -11.03 7.12 8.15
C GLU A 231 -12.54 7.39 8.23
N VAL A 232 -13.22 7.52 7.08
CA VAL A 232 -14.69 7.58 7.01
C VAL A 232 -15.31 6.32 7.63
N THR A 233 -14.81 5.13 7.28
CA THR A 233 -15.26 3.86 7.87
C THR A 233 -15.09 3.86 9.40
N LYS A 234 -13.95 4.31 9.95
CA LYS A 234 -13.73 4.43 11.41
C LYS A 234 -14.74 5.37 12.06
N ALA A 235 -14.98 6.54 11.48
CA ALA A 235 -15.94 7.52 12.00
C ALA A 235 -17.37 6.96 12.06
N ILE A 236 -17.77 6.15 11.08
CA ILE A 236 -19.06 5.43 11.09
C ILE A 236 -19.07 4.34 12.18
N ILE A 237 -17.99 3.56 12.37
CA ILE A 237 -17.90 2.55 13.45
C ILE A 237 -18.10 3.20 14.82
N ARG A 238 -17.47 4.36 15.06
CA ARG A 238 -17.58 5.12 16.31
C ARG A 238 -18.96 5.80 16.49
N GLY A 239 -19.85 5.72 15.51
CA GLY A 239 -21.21 6.28 15.59
C GLY A 239 -21.25 7.80 15.46
N ASN A 240 -20.31 8.41 14.72
CA ASN A 240 -20.33 9.85 14.50
C ASN A 240 -21.65 10.29 13.83
N SER A 241 -22.38 11.20 14.49
CA SER A 241 -23.72 11.67 14.08
C SER A 241 -23.74 12.38 12.73
N ASP A 242 -22.58 12.83 12.25
CA ASP A 242 -22.40 13.39 10.91
C ASP A 242 -22.80 12.38 9.81
N PHE A 243 -22.79 11.08 10.11
CA PHE A 243 -23.19 10.01 9.19
C PHE A 243 -24.54 9.40 9.55
N PHE A 244 -25.36 9.15 8.52
CA PHE A 244 -26.64 8.44 8.64
C PHE A 244 -26.41 6.96 8.98
N PRO A 245 -27.41 6.24 9.53
CA PRO A 245 -27.28 4.83 9.93
C PRO A 245 -26.96 3.85 8.79
N ILE A 246 -25.68 3.73 8.44
CA ILE A 246 -25.15 2.80 7.43
C ILE A 246 -24.30 1.70 8.05
N LYS A 247 -24.01 0.69 7.23
CA LYS A 247 -22.95 -0.25 7.55
C LYS A 247 -21.64 0.48 7.23
N PRO A 248 -20.58 0.39 8.05
CA PRO A 248 -19.35 1.13 7.77
C PRO A 248 -18.66 0.74 6.44
N MET A 249 -19.02 -0.44 5.90
CA MET A 249 -18.56 -1.00 4.61
C MET A 249 -19.57 -0.82 3.45
N ASP A 250 -20.50 0.15 3.54
CA ASP A 250 -21.52 0.42 2.50
C ASP A 250 -20.92 1.26 1.34
N TYR A 251 -19.79 0.82 0.77
CA TYR A 251 -19.02 1.54 -0.25
C TYR A 251 -19.81 1.87 -1.53
N GLY A 252 -20.96 1.24 -1.76
CA GLY A 252 -21.90 1.64 -2.82
C GLY A 252 -22.45 3.07 -2.66
N ARG A 253 -22.29 3.67 -1.47
CA ARG A 253 -22.62 5.08 -1.16
C ARG A 253 -21.43 6.03 -1.22
N PHE A 254 -20.21 5.54 -1.48
CA PHE A 254 -19.03 6.39 -1.55
C PHE A 254 -18.90 6.91 -3.00
N LEU A 255 -18.74 8.23 -3.16
CA LEU A 255 -18.42 8.90 -4.40
C LEU A 255 -16.98 9.40 -4.30
N VAL A 256 -16.06 8.74 -4.99
CA VAL A 256 -14.62 8.91 -4.79
C VAL A 256 -13.99 9.45 -6.07
N ILE A 257 -13.41 10.64 -5.99
CA ILE A 257 -12.56 11.22 -7.04
C ILE A 257 -11.11 11.20 -6.55
N SER A 258 -10.25 10.49 -7.26
CA SER A 258 -8.83 10.32 -6.95
C SER A 258 -7.98 10.89 -8.07
N LEU A 259 -7.14 11.88 -7.75
CA LEU A 259 -6.36 12.65 -8.71
C LEU A 259 -4.87 12.35 -8.52
N GLY A 260 -4.28 11.70 -9.52
CA GLY A 260 -2.87 11.40 -9.56
C GLY A 260 -2.01 12.56 -10.07
N THR A 261 -0.72 12.56 -9.71
CA THR A 261 0.27 13.52 -10.22
C THR A 261 1.04 13.02 -11.45
N GLY A 262 0.57 11.91 -12.03
CA GLY A 262 1.20 11.23 -13.16
C GLY A 262 2.44 10.41 -12.80
N SER A 263 2.88 9.58 -13.73
CA SER A 263 4.06 8.73 -13.65
C SER A 263 4.73 8.64 -15.03
N GLY A 264 5.93 8.07 -15.11
CA GLY A 264 6.68 7.92 -16.36
C GLY A 264 7.04 6.48 -16.65
N LYS A 265 6.03 5.60 -16.66
CA LYS A 265 6.17 4.14 -16.79
C LYS A 265 6.67 3.74 -18.18
N ASP A 266 6.11 4.35 -19.23
CA ASP A 266 6.41 4.06 -20.65
C ASP A 266 7.88 4.22 -21.06
N GLN A 267 8.72 4.87 -20.23
CA GLN A 267 10.13 5.09 -20.53
C GLN A 267 10.99 3.81 -20.42
N GLY A 268 10.49 2.74 -19.79
CA GLY A 268 11.28 1.51 -19.60
C GLY A 268 12.58 1.76 -18.82
N LYS A 269 12.54 2.64 -17.81
CA LYS A 269 13.73 3.28 -17.20
C LYS A 269 14.77 2.29 -16.67
N TYR A 270 14.34 1.10 -16.25
CA TYR A 270 15.15 0.10 -15.57
C TYR A 270 14.96 -1.29 -16.21
N SER A 271 15.91 -2.20 -15.97
CA SER A 271 15.81 -3.60 -16.36
C SER A 271 16.43 -4.49 -15.28
N ALA A 272 15.95 -5.72 -15.15
CA ALA A 272 16.45 -6.66 -14.16
C ALA A 272 17.94 -7.00 -14.41
N ASP A 273 18.37 -7.12 -15.66
CA ASP A 273 19.79 -7.35 -16.01
C ASP A 273 20.74 -6.21 -15.59
N ALA A 274 20.23 -4.98 -15.51
CA ALA A 274 20.97 -3.86 -14.94
C ALA A 274 20.90 -3.89 -13.40
N ALA A 275 19.69 -4.04 -12.85
CA ALA A 275 19.45 -4.00 -11.40
C ALA A 275 20.08 -5.16 -10.62
N ALA A 276 20.24 -6.34 -11.24
CA ALA A 276 20.97 -7.47 -10.70
C ALA A 276 22.45 -7.15 -10.37
N LYS A 277 23.00 -6.09 -10.98
CA LYS A 277 24.38 -5.61 -10.75
C LYS A 277 24.42 -4.41 -9.82
N TRP A 278 23.28 -3.90 -9.35
CA TRP A 278 23.22 -2.71 -8.49
C TRP A 278 23.48 -3.06 -7.03
N GLY A 279 24.52 -2.44 -6.47
CA GLY A 279 24.60 -2.22 -5.03
C GLY A 279 23.80 -1.00 -4.62
N VAL A 280 24.01 -0.52 -3.40
CA VAL A 280 23.34 0.64 -2.80
C VAL A 280 23.37 1.84 -3.76
N LEU A 281 24.52 2.18 -4.35
CA LEU A 281 24.67 3.32 -5.27
C LEU A 281 23.86 3.17 -6.57
N GLY A 282 23.70 1.94 -7.09
CA GLY A 282 22.92 1.68 -8.30
C GLY A 282 21.43 1.92 -8.08
N TRP A 283 20.88 1.44 -6.96
CA TRP A 283 19.51 1.66 -6.51
C TRP A 283 19.15 3.13 -6.20
N LEU A 284 20.14 4.03 -6.25
CA LEU A 284 20.05 5.43 -5.89
C LEU A 284 20.27 6.44 -7.02
N THR A 285 20.95 6.03 -8.08
CA THR A 285 21.45 6.98 -9.10
C THR A 285 21.27 6.50 -10.53
N SER A 286 20.84 5.25 -10.73
CA SER A 286 20.57 4.71 -12.06
C SER A 286 19.36 5.39 -12.71
N GLY A 287 19.37 5.52 -14.04
CA GLY A 287 18.31 6.21 -14.80
C GLY A 287 18.25 7.73 -14.60
N GLY A 288 19.12 8.33 -13.78
CA GLY A 288 19.10 9.76 -13.46
C GLY A 288 18.10 10.16 -12.37
N SER A 289 17.49 9.17 -11.73
CA SER A 289 16.50 9.26 -10.64
C SER A 289 16.96 8.42 -9.43
N THR A 290 16.08 8.18 -8.46
CA THR A 290 16.34 7.34 -7.28
C THR A 290 15.49 6.08 -7.38
N PRO A 291 15.93 5.02 -8.10
CA PRO A 291 15.12 3.84 -8.39
C PRO A 291 14.37 3.27 -7.19
N LEU A 292 15.00 3.21 -6.02
CA LEU A 292 14.37 2.69 -4.80
C LEU A 292 13.14 3.51 -4.36
N VAL A 293 13.18 4.83 -4.47
CA VAL A 293 12.04 5.71 -4.15
C VAL A 293 10.96 5.59 -5.22
N ASP A 294 11.35 5.56 -6.50
CA ASP A 294 10.43 5.41 -7.63
C ASP A 294 9.60 4.12 -7.51
N VAL A 295 10.24 2.96 -7.24
CA VAL A 295 9.53 1.67 -7.20
C VAL A 295 8.54 1.58 -6.04
N PHE A 296 8.93 1.97 -4.82
CA PHE A 296 8.03 1.90 -3.67
C PHE A 296 6.88 2.92 -3.76
N THR A 297 7.16 4.15 -4.21
CA THR A 297 6.13 5.19 -4.36
C THR A 297 5.08 4.80 -5.40
N GLN A 298 5.54 4.24 -6.55
CA GLN A 298 4.62 3.80 -7.60
C GLN A 298 3.85 2.54 -7.19
N ALA A 299 4.49 1.57 -6.54
CA ALA A 299 3.83 0.38 -6.04
C ALA A 299 2.73 0.69 -5.03
N SER A 300 2.97 1.62 -4.08
CA SER A 300 1.96 2.10 -3.13
C SER A 300 0.73 2.68 -3.86
N ALA A 301 0.94 3.51 -4.88
CA ALA A 301 -0.15 4.12 -5.65
C ALA A 301 -0.95 3.11 -6.49
N ASP A 302 -0.26 2.20 -7.19
CA ASP A 302 -0.87 1.19 -8.06
C ASP A 302 -1.66 0.15 -7.25
N MET A 303 -1.14 -0.30 -6.11
CA MET A 303 -1.84 -1.28 -5.26
C MET A 303 -3.13 -0.72 -4.64
N VAL A 304 -3.17 0.58 -4.32
CA VAL A 304 -4.39 1.26 -3.86
C VAL A 304 -5.44 1.32 -4.97
N ASP A 305 -5.07 1.72 -6.18
CA ASP A 305 -6.01 1.81 -7.30
C ASP A 305 -6.51 0.43 -7.74
N LEU A 306 -5.63 -0.57 -7.86
CA LEU A 306 -6.02 -1.97 -8.13
C LEU A 306 -7.05 -2.47 -7.10
N HIS A 307 -6.86 -2.17 -5.82
CA HIS A 307 -7.81 -2.55 -4.78
C HIS A 307 -9.15 -1.81 -4.94
N ILE A 308 -9.16 -0.48 -4.97
CA ILE A 308 -10.41 0.31 -5.05
C ILE A 308 -11.16 0.00 -6.36
N SER A 309 -10.45 -0.13 -7.48
CA SER A 309 -11.05 -0.53 -8.76
C SER A 309 -11.69 -1.91 -8.70
N ALA A 310 -11.04 -2.91 -8.07
CA ALA A 310 -11.65 -4.22 -7.86
C ALA A 310 -12.91 -4.13 -6.96
N VAL A 311 -12.87 -3.32 -5.89
CA VAL A 311 -14.00 -3.07 -4.98
C VAL A 311 -15.20 -2.44 -5.69
N PHE A 312 -14.98 -1.41 -6.49
CA PHE A 312 -16.08 -0.70 -7.17
C PHE A 312 -16.65 -1.50 -8.34
N GLN A 313 -15.82 -2.25 -9.07
CA GLN A 313 -16.28 -3.23 -10.07
C GLN A 313 -17.10 -4.35 -9.43
N ALA A 314 -16.68 -4.87 -8.26
CA ALA A 314 -17.42 -5.82 -7.43
C ALA A 314 -18.84 -5.34 -7.07
N LEU A 315 -19.00 -4.04 -6.84
CA LEU A 315 -20.27 -3.42 -6.48
C LEU A 315 -21.09 -2.97 -7.70
N HIS A 316 -20.63 -3.26 -8.93
CA HIS A 316 -21.16 -2.71 -10.19
C HIS A 316 -21.35 -1.18 -10.13
N SER A 317 -20.41 -0.49 -9.47
CA SER A 317 -20.49 0.92 -9.11
C SER A 317 -19.48 1.72 -9.91
N ASP A 318 -19.96 2.66 -10.72
CA ASP A 318 -19.13 3.62 -11.45
C ASP A 318 -19.01 4.95 -10.69
N LYS A 319 -18.84 4.86 -9.36
CA LYS A 319 -18.68 6.00 -8.43
C LYS A 319 -17.22 6.22 -7.98
N TYR A 320 -16.27 5.45 -8.51
CA TYR A 320 -14.84 5.70 -8.35
C TYR A 320 -14.26 6.23 -9.66
N LEU A 321 -13.71 7.44 -9.65
CA LEU A 321 -13.02 8.07 -10.78
C LEU A 321 -11.57 8.30 -10.40
N ARG A 322 -10.66 7.64 -11.13
CA ARG A 322 -9.22 7.84 -11.04
C ARG A 322 -8.74 8.59 -12.28
N ILE A 323 -8.18 9.79 -12.10
CA ILE A 323 -7.58 10.58 -13.18
C ILE A 323 -6.06 10.55 -12.99
N GLN A 324 -5.36 9.90 -13.92
CA GLN A 324 -3.92 9.64 -13.84
C GLN A 324 -3.27 9.67 -15.24
N GLU A 325 -2.01 10.07 -15.30
CA GLU A 325 -1.20 10.17 -16.53
C GLU A 325 0.08 9.33 -16.40
N ASP A 326 0.15 8.15 -17.02
CA ASP A 326 1.32 7.26 -16.90
C ASP A 326 2.40 7.46 -17.99
N THR A 327 2.14 8.36 -18.95
CA THR A 327 2.99 8.57 -20.15
C THR A 327 4.02 9.71 -20.00
N LEU A 328 4.28 10.22 -18.79
CA LEU A 328 5.18 11.37 -18.60
C LEU A 328 6.62 11.03 -19.03
N SER A 329 7.21 11.89 -19.87
CA SER A 329 8.55 11.71 -20.42
C SER A 329 9.51 12.85 -20.09
N GLY A 330 10.81 12.51 -20.04
CA GLY A 330 11.88 13.48 -19.82
C GLY A 330 11.70 14.32 -18.54
N VAL A 331 11.93 15.63 -18.66
CA VAL A 331 11.90 16.59 -17.53
C VAL A 331 10.51 16.69 -16.89
N VAL A 332 9.43 16.47 -17.65
CA VAL A 332 8.05 16.53 -17.16
C VAL A 332 7.76 15.40 -16.17
N SER A 333 8.49 14.27 -16.25
CA SER A 333 8.40 13.18 -15.28
C SER A 333 9.10 13.47 -13.94
N SER A 334 9.80 14.60 -13.78
CA SER A 334 10.47 15.00 -12.54
C SER A 334 9.52 15.62 -11.51
N VAL A 335 9.73 15.28 -10.24
CA VAL A 335 9.05 15.85 -9.08
C VAL A 335 9.61 17.21 -8.62
N ASP A 336 10.76 17.67 -9.15
CA ASP A 336 11.50 18.81 -8.58
C ASP A 336 12.28 19.73 -9.56
N ILE A 337 12.24 19.47 -10.88
CA ILE A 337 12.85 20.39 -11.87
C ILE A 337 11.89 21.57 -12.14
N ALA A 338 11.90 22.55 -11.24
CA ALA A 338 11.03 23.73 -11.25
C ALA A 338 11.49 24.84 -12.23
N THR A 339 11.76 24.50 -13.48
CA THR A 339 12.01 25.51 -14.54
C THR A 339 10.68 26.07 -15.06
N LYS A 340 10.64 27.36 -15.44
CA LYS A 340 9.43 28.00 -16.00
C LYS A 340 8.80 27.18 -17.15
N LYS A 341 9.63 26.61 -18.03
CA LYS A 341 9.17 25.74 -19.11
C LYS A 341 8.51 24.47 -18.56
N ASN A 342 9.18 23.75 -17.66
CA ASN A 342 8.65 22.48 -17.15
C ASN A 342 7.34 22.65 -16.37
N LEU A 343 7.22 23.73 -15.58
CA LEU A 343 5.99 24.04 -14.86
C LEU A 343 4.85 24.38 -15.84
N ALA A 344 5.10 25.17 -16.89
CA ALA A 344 4.10 25.43 -17.92
C ALA A 344 3.72 24.17 -18.73
N ASP A 345 4.68 23.27 -18.98
CA ASP A 345 4.42 22.00 -19.67
C ASP A 345 3.62 21.02 -18.78
N LEU A 346 3.76 21.06 -17.44
CA LEU A 346 2.92 20.32 -16.49
C LEU A 346 1.46 20.80 -16.46
N VAL A 347 1.22 22.11 -16.60
CA VAL A 347 -0.16 22.65 -16.76
C VAL A 347 -0.79 22.12 -18.05
N LYS A 348 -0.07 22.13 -19.17
CA LYS A 348 -0.55 21.54 -20.44
C LYS A 348 -0.85 20.05 -20.35
N VAL A 349 -0.11 19.30 -19.51
CA VAL A 349 -0.45 17.89 -19.23
C VAL A 349 -1.82 17.80 -18.55
N GLY A 350 -2.11 18.63 -17.54
CA GLY A 350 -3.43 18.70 -16.92
C GLY A 350 -4.55 19.06 -17.92
N GLU A 351 -4.33 20.07 -18.75
CA GLU A 351 -5.25 20.48 -19.83
C GLU A 351 -5.48 19.39 -20.88
N GLY A 352 -4.44 18.61 -21.19
CA GLY A 352 -4.51 17.46 -22.09
C GLY A 352 -5.24 16.28 -21.46
N LEU A 353 -5.01 16.04 -20.17
CA LEU A 353 -5.61 14.93 -19.41
C LEU A 353 -7.13 15.08 -19.28
N LEU A 354 -7.64 16.32 -19.14
CA LEU A 354 -9.09 16.60 -19.22
C LEU A 354 -9.73 16.10 -20.54
N LYS A 355 -8.98 16.15 -21.65
CA LYS A 355 -9.44 15.77 -22.99
C LYS A 355 -9.18 14.30 -23.34
N LYS A 356 -8.31 13.60 -22.58
CA LYS A 356 -8.11 12.16 -22.74
C LYS A 356 -9.40 11.40 -22.35
N PRO A 357 -9.70 10.26 -23.00
CA PRO A 357 -10.75 9.35 -22.55
C PRO A 357 -10.54 8.93 -21.09
N VAL A 358 -11.64 8.62 -20.40
CA VAL A 358 -11.58 7.95 -19.09
C VAL A 358 -10.85 6.64 -19.24
N ALA A 359 -9.72 6.52 -18.57
CA ALA A 359 -9.00 5.28 -18.42
C ALA A 359 -9.35 4.63 -17.08
N ARG A 360 -9.30 3.29 -17.03
CA ARG A 360 -9.37 2.52 -15.79
C ARG A 360 -8.16 1.61 -15.72
N VAL A 361 -7.66 1.34 -14.52
CA VAL A 361 -6.66 0.29 -14.35
C VAL A 361 -7.26 -1.06 -14.78
N ASN A 362 -6.63 -1.70 -15.75
CA ASN A 362 -6.91 -3.09 -16.08
C ASN A 362 -6.39 -3.93 -14.90
N LEU A 363 -7.30 -4.63 -14.22
CA LEU A 363 -7.03 -5.33 -12.96
C LEU A 363 -5.97 -6.44 -13.07
N ASP A 364 -5.58 -6.81 -14.29
CA ASP A 364 -4.70 -7.95 -14.57
C ASP A 364 -3.32 -7.51 -15.05
N THR A 365 -3.22 -6.32 -15.64
CA THR A 365 -1.96 -5.75 -16.14
C THR A 365 -1.44 -4.64 -15.23
N GLY A 366 -2.31 -3.99 -14.45
CA GLY A 366 -1.97 -2.78 -13.70
C GLY A 366 -1.84 -1.53 -14.59
N ILE A 367 -2.08 -1.65 -15.89
CA ILE A 367 -1.96 -0.57 -16.88
C ILE A 367 -3.32 0.13 -17.02
N PHE A 368 -3.28 1.46 -17.17
CA PHE A 368 -4.46 2.26 -17.50
C PHE A 368 -4.86 2.05 -18.96
N GLU A 369 -6.04 1.49 -19.17
CA GLU A 369 -6.62 1.26 -20.50
C GLU A 369 -7.90 2.11 -20.65
N PRO A 370 -8.20 2.67 -21.84
CA PRO A 370 -9.44 3.39 -22.09
C PRO A 370 -10.67 2.52 -21.76
N SER A 371 -11.69 3.11 -21.15
CA SER A 371 -12.93 2.41 -20.80
C SER A 371 -13.67 1.96 -22.06
N ASN A 372 -13.69 0.65 -22.32
CA ASN A 372 -14.21 0.03 -23.56
C ASN A 372 -15.68 0.34 -23.92
N THR A 373 -16.46 0.95 -23.02
CA THR A 373 -17.91 1.15 -23.22
C THR A 373 -18.30 2.52 -23.79
N GLU A 374 -17.54 3.59 -23.53
CA GLU A 374 -17.88 4.95 -24.00
C GLU A 374 -16.60 5.77 -24.22
N LEU A 375 -16.54 6.56 -25.29
CA LEU A 375 -15.44 7.51 -25.60
C LEU A 375 -15.46 8.77 -24.70
N GLU A 376 -16.04 8.66 -23.50
CA GLU A 376 -16.18 9.75 -22.54
C GLU A 376 -14.80 10.29 -22.13
N SER A 377 -14.61 11.60 -22.23
CA SER A 377 -13.40 12.30 -21.77
C SER A 377 -13.44 12.58 -20.26
N ASN A 378 -12.29 12.74 -19.61
CA ASN A 378 -12.23 13.01 -18.16
C ASN A 378 -13.04 14.26 -17.75
N GLN A 379 -13.09 15.30 -18.59
CA GLN A 379 -13.96 16.47 -18.38
C GLN A 379 -15.46 16.15 -18.40
N GLU A 380 -15.91 15.19 -19.21
CA GLU A 380 -17.31 14.76 -19.30
C GLU A 380 -17.67 13.88 -18.11
N ALA A 381 -16.75 12.97 -17.72
CA ALA A 381 -16.90 12.16 -16.52
C ALA A 381 -17.01 12.99 -15.25
N LEU A 382 -16.20 14.06 -15.12
CA LEU A 382 -16.32 15.01 -14.01
C LEU A 382 -17.72 15.66 -13.98
N LYS A 383 -18.22 16.19 -15.12
CA LYS A 383 -19.59 16.74 -15.21
C LYS A 383 -20.67 15.69 -14.89
N ARG A 384 -20.48 14.43 -15.33
CA ARG A 384 -21.41 13.33 -15.02
C ARG A 384 -21.42 13.00 -13.54
N TYR A 385 -20.28 13.06 -12.85
CA TYR A 385 -20.20 12.81 -11.40
C TYR A 385 -20.93 13.89 -10.59
N LEU A 386 -21.01 15.15 -11.08
CA LEU A 386 -21.84 16.20 -10.48
C LEU A 386 -23.34 15.88 -10.52
N ASN A 387 -23.80 15.04 -11.45
CA ASN A 387 -25.21 14.77 -11.71
C ASN A 387 -25.75 13.47 -11.08
N LYS A 388 -24.99 12.76 -10.24
CA LYS A 388 -25.35 11.42 -9.72
C LYS A 388 -25.96 11.41 -8.31
N SER A 389 -27.29 11.34 -8.23
CA SER A 389 -28.04 10.92 -7.01
C SER A 389 -29.52 10.65 -7.36
N PRO A 390 -30.27 9.70 -6.75
CA PRO A 390 -29.90 8.47 -6.01
C PRO A 390 -30.73 7.20 -6.42
N LEU A 391 -30.52 6.03 -5.73
CA LEU A 391 -31.55 5.10 -5.18
C LEU A 391 -31.02 3.67 -4.76
N ILE A 392 -31.01 3.39 -3.43
CA ILE A 392 -31.61 2.23 -2.67
C ILE A 392 -31.39 0.74 -3.16
N GLN A 393 -31.14 -0.35 -2.39
CA GLN A 393 -31.41 -0.79 -0.98
C GLN A 393 -30.36 -1.82 -0.38
N LYS A 394 -30.77 -2.83 0.44
CA LYS A 394 -29.94 -3.80 1.23
C LYS A 394 -30.64 -5.15 1.54
N ARG A 395 -29.89 -6.24 1.84
CA ARG A 395 -30.01 -7.11 3.07
C ARG A 395 -29.01 -8.30 3.13
N ARG A 396 -28.93 -8.96 4.32
CA ARG A 396 -28.02 -10.06 4.78
C ARG A 396 -28.82 -11.11 5.58
N SER A 397 -28.25 -12.30 5.80
CA SER A 397 -28.54 -13.20 6.95
C SER A 397 -27.33 -14.06 7.35
N THR A 398 -27.36 -14.71 8.51
CA THR A 398 -26.23 -15.43 9.16
C THR A 398 -26.69 -16.79 9.73
N THR A 399 -25.78 -17.72 10.05
CA THR A 399 -26.12 -19.07 10.58
C THR A 399 -25.05 -19.61 11.55
N THR A 400 -25.48 -20.46 12.49
CA THR A 400 -24.73 -20.95 13.68
C THR A 400 -24.05 -22.32 13.45
N TYR A 401 -23.09 -22.70 14.31
CA TYR A 401 -22.20 -23.87 14.18
C TYR A 401 -22.45 -24.97 15.22
N ILE A 402 -21.97 -26.20 14.93
CA ILE A 402 -21.88 -27.36 15.82
C ILE A 402 -20.44 -27.90 15.76
N LYS A 403 -19.91 -28.43 16.87
CA LYS A 403 -18.48 -28.68 17.11
C LYS A 403 -18.18 -30.18 17.26
N ASP A 404 -17.16 -30.71 16.58
CA ASP A 404 -16.48 -31.96 17.01
C ASP A 404 -15.13 -32.23 16.30
N LYS A 405 -14.33 -33.19 16.80
CA LYS A 405 -12.90 -33.50 16.50
C LYS A 405 -12.31 -33.24 15.08
N LEU A 406 -11.00 -32.93 15.08
CA LEU A 406 -10.11 -32.67 13.94
C LEU A 406 -9.59 -33.94 13.24
N ASP A 407 -9.25 -33.82 11.97
CA ASP A 407 -8.67 -34.89 11.12
C ASP A 407 -7.25 -35.31 11.56
N GLY A 408 -6.83 -36.52 11.17
CA GLY A 408 -5.57 -37.16 11.57
C GLY A 408 -4.28 -36.67 10.87
N GLU A 409 -3.16 -37.34 11.17
CA GLU A 409 -1.77 -36.88 10.93
C GLU A 409 -1.38 -36.65 9.44
N ASP A 410 -2.13 -37.18 8.48
CA ASP A 410 -1.89 -36.97 7.04
C ASP A 410 -2.47 -35.66 6.48
N ALA A 411 -3.17 -34.88 7.30
CA ALA A 411 -3.66 -33.54 6.98
C ALA A 411 -2.52 -32.56 6.61
N ARG A 412 -2.75 -31.67 5.64
CA ARG A 412 -1.81 -30.61 5.21
C ARG A 412 -2.55 -29.28 5.06
N ILE A 413 -1.83 -28.16 5.16
CA ILE A 413 -2.43 -26.80 5.11
C ILE A 413 -3.24 -26.58 3.81
N ALA A 414 -2.72 -27.02 2.66
CA ALA A 414 -3.42 -26.90 1.37
C ALA A 414 -4.78 -27.65 1.33
N ASP A 415 -5.06 -28.58 2.24
CA ASP A 415 -6.35 -29.30 2.29
C ASP A 415 -7.50 -28.46 2.90
N TYR A 416 -7.19 -27.28 3.48
CA TYR A 416 -8.14 -26.45 4.23
C TYR A 416 -8.24 -24.99 3.76
N PHE A 417 -7.26 -24.50 2.99
CA PHE A 417 -7.19 -23.12 2.54
C PHE A 417 -7.50 -23.00 1.04
N ASP A 418 -8.52 -22.19 0.71
CA ASP A 418 -8.91 -21.86 -0.67
C ASP A 418 -7.84 -21.08 -1.43
N VAL A 419 -7.01 -20.33 -0.70
CA VAL A 419 -5.87 -19.58 -1.21
C VAL A 419 -4.76 -19.54 -0.17
N ILE A 420 -3.51 -19.69 -0.61
CA ILE A 420 -2.31 -19.44 0.20
C ILE A 420 -1.51 -18.33 -0.49
N ALA A 421 -1.17 -17.27 0.24
CA ALA A 421 -0.48 -16.11 -0.32
C ALA A 421 0.79 -15.80 0.46
N GLY A 422 1.82 -15.33 -0.24
CA GLY A 422 3.12 -15.10 0.37
C GLY A 422 4.04 -14.25 -0.48
N THR A 423 4.74 -13.35 0.20
CA THR A 423 5.73 -12.41 -0.35
C THR A 423 7.12 -12.82 0.12
N SER A 424 8.16 -12.69 -0.72
CA SER A 424 9.54 -13.00 -0.35
C SER A 424 9.69 -14.42 0.20
N THR A 425 10.29 -14.61 1.38
CA THR A 425 10.37 -15.91 2.07
C THR A 425 8.99 -16.55 2.33
N GLY A 426 7.93 -15.75 2.49
CA GLY A 426 6.55 -16.24 2.53
C GLY A 426 6.07 -16.81 1.19
N GLY A 427 6.56 -16.29 0.07
CA GLY A 427 6.33 -16.84 -1.27
C GLY A 427 7.04 -18.18 -1.48
N LEU A 428 8.26 -18.33 -0.94
CA LEU A 428 8.96 -19.62 -0.89
C LEU A 428 8.16 -20.65 -0.08
N VAL A 429 7.67 -20.28 1.11
CA VAL A 429 6.82 -21.13 1.96
C VAL A 429 5.51 -21.50 1.26
N THR A 430 4.89 -20.55 0.56
CA THR A 430 3.68 -20.78 -0.24
C THR A 430 3.92 -21.85 -1.30
N ALA A 431 5.01 -21.76 -2.06
CA ALA A 431 5.38 -22.78 -3.04
C ALA A 431 5.67 -24.14 -2.40
N MET A 432 6.42 -24.19 -1.29
CA MET A 432 6.71 -25.44 -0.56
C MET A 432 5.46 -26.17 -0.08
N LEU A 433 4.45 -25.42 0.40
CA LEU A 433 3.19 -25.95 0.91
C LEU A 433 2.17 -26.35 -0.17
N THR A 434 2.41 -25.99 -1.44
CA THR A 434 1.42 -26.16 -2.52
C THR A 434 1.94 -26.88 -3.76
N THR A 435 3.26 -27.05 -3.90
CA THR A 435 3.86 -27.87 -4.96
C THR A 435 3.47 -29.34 -4.76
N PRO A 436 2.95 -30.03 -5.80
CA PRO A 436 2.66 -31.45 -5.73
C PRO A 436 3.95 -32.28 -5.76
N ASN A 437 4.03 -33.30 -4.90
CA ASN A 437 4.96 -34.42 -5.06
C ASN A 437 4.37 -35.51 -5.97
N GLU A 438 5.12 -36.59 -6.21
CA GLU A 438 4.71 -37.74 -7.04
C GLU A 438 3.37 -38.39 -6.64
N LYS A 439 2.92 -38.19 -5.39
CA LYS A 439 1.64 -38.71 -4.87
C LYS A 439 0.51 -37.66 -4.89
N ASN A 440 0.72 -36.54 -5.59
CA ASN A 440 -0.17 -35.37 -5.60
C ASN A 440 -0.53 -34.86 -4.19
N ARG A 441 0.43 -34.90 -3.27
CA ARG A 441 0.36 -34.28 -1.93
C ARG A 441 1.38 -33.14 -1.84
N PRO A 442 1.22 -32.17 -0.92
CA PRO A 442 2.21 -31.11 -0.73
C PRO A 442 3.62 -31.66 -0.54
N LEU A 443 4.58 -31.06 -1.26
CA LEU A 443 5.99 -31.44 -1.24
C LEU A 443 6.61 -31.32 0.15
N PHE A 444 6.19 -30.32 0.92
CA PHE A 444 6.56 -30.13 2.32
C PHE A 444 5.31 -30.11 3.22
N ALA A 445 5.41 -30.68 4.42
CA ALA A 445 4.49 -30.39 5.50
C ALA A 445 4.95 -29.13 6.26
N ALA A 446 4.04 -28.45 6.96
CA ALA A 446 4.35 -27.22 7.68
C ALA A 446 5.46 -27.37 8.74
N LYS A 447 5.61 -28.58 9.31
CA LYS A 447 6.67 -28.91 10.28
C LYS A 447 8.08 -28.91 9.65
N ASP A 448 8.18 -29.22 8.35
CA ASP A 448 9.47 -29.40 7.66
C ASP A 448 10.11 -28.05 7.28
N ILE A 449 9.34 -26.96 7.34
CA ILE A 449 9.77 -25.60 6.97
C ILE A 449 10.92 -25.11 7.85
N ASN A 450 10.84 -25.29 9.17
CA ASN A 450 11.87 -24.83 10.10
C ASN A 450 13.20 -25.58 9.88
N ASP A 451 13.14 -26.89 9.60
CA ASP A 451 14.33 -27.70 9.31
C ASP A 451 14.99 -27.29 8.00
N PHE A 452 14.19 -26.97 6.97
CA PHE A 452 14.69 -26.36 5.73
C PHE A 452 15.41 -25.03 6.01
N TYR A 453 14.80 -24.11 6.75
CA TYR A 453 15.43 -22.83 7.07
C TYR A 453 16.69 -23.00 7.92
N LEU A 454 16.70 -23.88 8.93
CA LEU A 454 17.86 -24.14 9.78
C LEU A 454 19.05 -24.73 9.02
N SER A 455 18.80 -25.49 7.95
CA SER A 455 19.84 -26.12 7.12
C SER A 455 20.31 -25.26 5.94
N GLU A 456 19.41 -24.53 5.29
CA GLU A 456 19.69 -23.83 4.04
C GLU A 456 19.98 -22.33 4.18
N CYS A 457 19.39 -21.61 5.16
CA CYS A 457 19.66 -20.17 5.33
C CYS A 457 21.15 -19.82 5.52
N PRO A 458 21.97 -20.59 6.26
CA PRO A 458 23.40 -20.29 6.39
C PRO A 458 24.18 -20.35 5.07
N LYS A 459 23.63 -21.01 4.04
CA LYS A 459 24.19 -21.13 2.68
C LYS A 459 23.62 -20.07 1.72
N ILE A 460 22.35 -19.70 1.91
CA ILE A 460 21.68 -18.60 1.20
C ILE A 460 22.28 -17.24 1.61
N PHE A 461 22.48 -17.04 2.91
CA PHE A 461 23.05 -15.82 3.52
C PHE A 461 24.35 -16.12 4.26
N PRO A 462 25.46 -16.44 3.55
CA PRO A 462 26.73 -16.80 4.17
C PRO A 462 27.32 -15.65 4.99
N GLN A 463 27.74 -15.96 6.22
CA GLN A 463 28.29 -15.01 7.17
C GLN A 463 29.84 -15.00 7.10
N PRO A 464 30.51 -13.84 7.18
CA PRO A 464 31.97 -13.75 7.03
C PRO A 464 32.73 -14.41 8.19
N SER A 465 33.75 -15.20 7.87
CA SER A 465 34.47 -16.06 8.80
C SER A 465 35.62 -15.39 9.59
N PHE A 466 36.03 -14.16 9.24
CA PHE A 466 37.12 -13.44 9.91
C PHE A 466 36.84 -11.93 9.99
N GLN A 467 37.04 -11.33 11.18
CA GLN A 467 36.59 -9.95 11.46
C GLN A 467 37.65 -8.85 11.24
N LEU A 468 38.93 -9.19 11.05
CA LEU A 468 40.04 -8.25 11.29
C LEU A 468 40.23 -7.09 10.26
N PHE A 469 39.53 -7.12 9.11
CA PHE A 469 39.56 -6.03 8.12
C PHE A 469 38.15 -5.72 7.55
N ALA A 470 37.10 -5.99 8.34
CA ALA A 470 35.73 -6.05 7.84
C ALA A 470 35.19 -4.71 7.30
N ASN A 471 35.38 -3.60 8.02
CA ASN A 471 34.55 -2.41 7.81
C ASN A 471 34.74 -1.73 6.44
N ALA A 472 35.97 -1.44 6.02
CA ALA A 472 36.23 -0.79 4.73
C ALA A 472 35.82 -1.67 3.53
N ARG A 473 36.08 -2.98 3.61
CA ARG A 473 35.72 -3.95 2.56
C ARG A 473 34.21 -4.17 2.46
N LYS A 474 33.50 -4.16 3.60
CA LYS A 474 32.03 -4.27 3.69
C LYS A 474 31.33 -3.06 3.09
N VAL A 475 31.85 -1.85 3.31
CA VAL A 475 31.34 -0.61 2.68
C VAL A 475 31.58 -0.63 1.16
N MET A 476 32.81 -0.94 0.69
CA MET A 476 33.05 -1.04 -0.76
C MET A 476 32.19 -2.11 -1.44
N LYS A 477 31.99 -3.28 -0.81
CA LYS A 477 31.12 -4.33 -1.37
C LYS A 477 29.64 -3.92 -1.41
N ALA A 478 29.13 -3.23 -0.38
CA ALA A 478 27.74 -2.74 -0.38
C ALA A 478 27.46 -1.70 -1.49
N ILE A 479 28.50 -0.97 -1.93
CA ILE A 479 28.42 -0.05 -3.06
C ILE A 479 28.45 -0.79 -4.41
N SER A 480 29.07 -1.98 -4.48
CA SER A 480 29.35 -2.73 -5.71
C SER A 480 28.61 -4.07 -5.79
N GLY A 481 27.35 -4.00 -6.22
CA GLY A 481 26.46 -5.15 -6.40
C GLY A 481 25.62 -5.49 -5.17
N PRO A 482 24.65 -6.42 -5.31
CA PRO A 482 23.86 -6.90 -4.18
C PRO A 482 24.72 -7.60 -3.14
N LYS A 483 24.27 -7.59 -1.88
CA LYS A 483 24.98 -8.16 -0.73
C LYS A 483 25.32 -9.65 -0.91
N TYR A 484 24.39 -10.38 -1.52
CA TYR A 484 24.44 -11.80 -1.85
C TYR A 484 24.23 -12.02 -3.35
N ASP A 485 24.84 -13.05 -3.94
CA ASP A 485 24.81 -13.28 -5.39
C ASP A 485 23.62 -14.15 -5.87
N GLY A 486 22.76 -14.60 -4.95
CA GLY A 486 21.55 -15.38 -5.23
C GLY A 486 21.78 -16.81 -5.72
N LYS A 487 22.98 -17.20 -6.17
CA LYS A 487 23.19 -18.46 -6.91
C LYS A 487 22.76 -19.70 -6.13
N TYR A 488 23.07 -19.75 -4.83
CA TYR A 488 22.65 -20.87 -3.99
C TYR A 488 21.12 -20.96 -3.87
N LEU A 489 20.45 -19.82 -3.65
CA LEU A 489 18.99 -19.73 -3.60
C LEU A 489 18.36 -20.20 -4.93
N HIS A 490 18.89 -19.74 -6.07
CA HIS A 490 18.37 -20.13 -7.39
C HIS A 490 18.52 -21.65 -7.61
N ASN A 491 19.65 -22.22 -7.20
CA ASN A 491 19.91 -23.65 -7.35
C ASN A 491 18.98 -24.48 -6.46
N ILE A 492 18.88 -24.20 -5.15
CA ILE A 492 18.05 -24.99 -4.23
C ILE A 492 16.55 -24.86 -4.55
N VAL A 493 16.08 -23.68 -4.96
CA VAL A 493 14.68 -23.47 -5.36
C VAL A 493 14.36 -24.26 -6.64
N ARG A 494 15.24 -24.27 -7.64
CA ARG A 494 15.07 -25.08 -8.86
C ARG A 494 15.19 -26.58 -8.59
N GLU A 495 16.08 -27.00 -7.69
CA GLU A 495 16.20 -28.40 -7.25
C GLU A 495 14.90 -28.89 -6.58
N LYS A 496 14.32 -28.11 -5.66
CA LYS A 496 13.12 -28.54 -4.93
C LYS A 496 11.83 -28.42 -5.75
N LEU A 497 11.66 -27.36 -6.53
CA LEU A 497 10.40 -27.12 -7.27
C LEU A 497 10.42 -27.74 -8.67
N GLY A 498 11.58 -28.12 -9.19
CA GLY A 498 11.74 -28.74 -10.52
C GLY A 498 11.13 -27.88 -11.62
N ASN A 499 10.36 -28.51 -12.51
CA ASN A 499 9.66 -27.86 -13.61
C ASN A 499 8.20 -27.46 -13.26
N THR A 500 7.84 -27.41 -11.97
CA THR A 500 6.47 -27.10 -11.54
C THR A 500 6.08 -25.68 -11.98
N ARG A 501 4.92 -25.55 -12.61
CA ARG A 501 4.32 -24.26 -13.03
C ARG A 501 3.20 -23.81 -12.09
N LEU A 502 2.85 -22.53 -12.19
CA LEU A 502 1.85 -21.88 -11.34
C LEU A 502 0.46 -22.56 -11.39
N HIS A 503 0.01 -23.08 -12.53
CA HIS A 503 -1.26 -23.80 -12.62
C HIS A 503 -1.26 -25.19 -11.93
N GLN A 504 -0.08 -25.70 -11.56
CA GLN A 504 0.08 -27.06 -11.01
C GLN A 504 0.03 -27.08 -9.48
N THR A 505 -0.18 -25.94 -8.82
CA THR A 505 -0.29 -25.85 -7.37
C THR A 505 -1.57 -26.52 -6.86
N LEU A 506 -1.47 -27.22 -5.72
CA LEU A 506 -2.55 -28.02 -5.13
C LEU A 506 -3.74 -27.21 -4.59
N THR A 507 -3.54 -25.92 -4.36
CA THR A 507 -4.57 -24.92 -4.10
C THR A 507 -4.18 -23.64 -4.82
N ASN A 508 -5.07 -22.64 -4.83
CA ASN A 508 -4.75 -21.36 -5.46
C ASN A 508 -3.64 -20.66 -4.68
N VAL A 509 -2.62 -20.16 -5.38
CA VAL A 509 -1.57 -19.34 -4.76
C VAL A 509 -1.61 -17.91 -5.27
N VAL A 510 -1.17 -16.98 -4.43
CA VAL A 510 -0.99 -15.57 -4.78
C VAL A 510 0.39 -15.10 -4.30
N ILE A 511 1.29 -14.86 -5.23
CA ILE A 511 2.67 -14.44 -4.97
C ILE A 511 2.94 -13.11 -5.68
N PRO A 512 3.02 -11.97 -4.95
CA PRO A 512 3.35 -10.69 -5.56
C PRO A 512 4.85 -10.60 -5.90
N THR A 513 5.13 -9.85 -6.94
CA THR A 513 6.45 -9.37 -7.38
C THR A 513 6.30 -7.93 -7.90
N PHE A 514 7.38 -7.23 -8.18
CA PHE A 514 7.33 -5.92 -8.82
C PHE A 514 8.19 -5.90 -10.09
N ASP A 515 7.62 -5.50 -11.23
CA ASP A 515 8.35 -5.38 -12.49
C ASP A 515 8.96 -3.98 -12.60
N ILE A 516 10.29 -3.89 -12.55
CA ILE A 516 11.00 -2.61 -12.56
C ILE A 516 11.10 -1.97 -13.94
N LYS A 517 10.84 -2.72 -15.01
CA LYS A 517 10.83 -2.23 -16.40
C LYS A 517 9.52 -1.53 -16.70
N GLN A 518 8.41 -2.08 -16.21
CA GLN A 518 7.06 -1.50 -16.30
C GLN A 518 6.74 -0.53 -15.15
N LEU A 519 7.52 -0.58 -14.05
CA LEU A 519 7.27 0.14 -12.80
C LEU A 519 5.87 -0.16 -12.22
N GLN A 520 5.49 -1.44 -12.23
CA GLN A 520 4.18 -1.94 -11.81
C GLN A 520 4.28 -3.25 -11.03
N PRO A 521 3.35 -3.52 -10.08
CA PRO A 521 3.24 -4.82 -9.44
C PRO A 521 2.83 -5.91 -10.44
N THR A 522 3.46 -7.09 -10.35
CA THR A 522 3.06 -8.29 -11.06
C THR A 522 2.62 -9.35 -10.06
N ILE A 523 1.34 -9.72 -10.09
CA ILE A 523 0.75 -10.69 -9.15
C ILE A 523 0.67 -12.06 -9.84
N PHE A 524 1.46 -13.03 -9.37
CA PHE A 524 1.36 -14.41 -9.83
C PHE A 524 0.26 -15.11 -9.05
N SER A 525 -0.89 -15.28 -9.70
CA SER A 525 -2.13 -15.78 -9.10
C SER A 525 -2.66 -16.97 -9.90
N SER A 526 -2.91 -18.11 -9.23
CA SER A 526 -3.49 -19.30 -9.90
C SER A 526 -4.89 -19.01 -10.46
N TYR A 527 -5.61 -18.04 -9.89
CA TYR A 527 -6.90 -17.57 -10.43
C TYR A 527 -6.72 -16.89 -11.79
N GLU A 528 -5.69 -16.05 -11.93
CA GLU A 528 -5.41 -15.30 -13.17
C GLU A 528 -4.87 -16.20 -14.28
N VAL A 529 -4.19 -17.31 -13.97
CA VAL A 529 -3.66 -18.23 -15.00
C VAL A 529 -4.77 -18.85 -15.87
N LYS A 530 -5.97 -19.05 -15.31
CA LYS A 530 -7.14 -19.55 -16.06
C LYS A 530 -7.47 -18.65 -17.26
N GLU A 531 -7.32 -17.34 -17.10
CA GLU A 531 -7.57 -16.32 -18.15
C GLU A 531 -6.29 -15.95 -18.92
N LYS A 532 -5.13 -15.91 -18.23
CA LYS A 532 -3.86 -15.38 -18.74
C LYS A 532 -2.74 -16.39 -18.59
N GLN A 533 -2.64 -17.29 -19.55
CA GLN A 533 -1.57 -18.28 -19.66
C GLN A 533 -0.14 -17.67 -19.71
N SER A 534 0.00 -16.39 -20.02
CA SER A 534 1.29 -15.65 -19.88
C SER A 534 1.77 -15.49 -18.43
N LEU A 535 0.93 -15.74 -17.44
CA LEU A 535 1.29 -15.75 -16.02
C LEU A 535 1.70 -17.15 -15.53
N ASP A 536 1.55 -18.20 -16.36
CA ASP A 536 1.90 -19.59 -16.01
C ASP A 536 3.43 -19.83 -16.05
N ALA A 537 4.16 -19.10 -15.23
CA ALA A 537 5.60 -19.22 -15.10
C ALA A 537 6.01 -20.45 -14.29
N LEU A 538 7.30 -20.81 -14.35
CA LEU A 538 7.89 -21.77 -13.43
C LEU A 538 7.81 -21.21 -12.01
N LEU A 539 7.32 -22.02 -11.08
CA LEU A 539 7.19 -21.63 -9.67
C LEU A 539 8.56 -21.30 -9.06
N SER A 540 9.64 -21.92 -9.56
CA SER A 540 11.01 -21.55 -9.20
C SER A 540 11.39 -20.12 -9.57
N ASP A 541 10.99 -19.64 -10.75
CA ASP A 541 11.33 -18.28 -11.18
C ASP A 541 10.46 -17.23 -10.46
N ILE A 542 9.19 -17.57 -10.17
CA ILE A 542 8.33 -16.76 -9.28
C ILE A 542 8.94 -16.66 -7.88
N CYS A 543 9.40 -17.78 -7.31
CA CYS A 543 10.04 -17.84 -5.99
C CYS A 543 11.35 -17.05 -5.90
N ILE A 544 12.18 -17.12 -6.95
CA ILE A 544 13.40 -16.32 -7.06
C ILE A 544 13.04 -14.84 -7.13
N ALA A 545 12.12 -14.46 -8.03
CA ALA A 545 11.68 -13.08 -8.23
C ALA A 545 11.08 -12.45 -6.97
N THR A 546 10.14 -13.13 -6.30
CA THR A 546 9.49 -12.59 -5.09
C THR A 546 10.47 -12.42 -3.93
N SER A 547 11.62 -13.11 -3.94
CA SER A 547 12.68 -13.00 -2.91
C SER A 547 13.82 -12.05 -3.30
N ALA A 548 13.79 -11.41 -4.47
CA ALA A 548 14.87 -10.60 -5.02
C ALA A 548 14.92 -9.19 -4.40
N ALA A 549 15.17 -9.11 -3.09
CA ALA A 549 15.09 -7.88 -2.32
C ALA A 549 16.16 -6.85 -2.76
N PRO A 550 15.79 -5.60 -3.11
CA PRO A 550 16.73 -4.56 -3.52
C PRO A 550 17.90 -4.40 -2.55
N THR A 551 19.12 -4.29 -3.09
CA THR A 551 20.41 -4.29 -2.37
C THR A 551 20.84 -5.61 -1.70
N TYR A 552 19.93 -6.56 -1.45
CA TYR A 552 20.25 -7.85 -0.82
C TYR A 552 20.55 -8.93 -1.85
N LEU A 553 19.66 -9.11 -2.83
CA LEU A 553 19.70 -10.16 -3.85
C LEU A 553 19.56 -9.54 -5.26
N PRO A 554 20.07 -10.21 -6.32
CA PRO A 554 19.94 -9.72 -7.69
C PRO A 554 18.48 -9.77 -8.15
N ALA A 555 18.05 -8.76 -8.91
CA ALA A 555 16.80 -8.80 -9.68
C ALA A 555 16.79 -10.00 -10.64
N HIS A 556 15.61 -10.54 -10.94
CA HIS A 556 15.45 -11.75 -11.75
C HIS A 556 14.75 -11.47 -13.07
N THR A 557 15.16 -12.14 -14.14
CA THR A 557 14.52 -12.06 -15.45
C THR A 557 14.25 -13.44 -16.03
N PHE A 558 13.10 -13.58 -16.68
CA PHE A 558 12.71 -14.76 -17.43
C PHE A 558 11.61 -14.41 -18.44
N GLU A 559 11.33 -15.34 -19.34
CA GLU A 559 10.25 -15.25 -20.32
C GLU A 559 9.22 -16.36 -20.10
N THR A 560 7.96 -16.07 -20.38
CA THR A 560 6.92 -17.07 -20.63
C THR A 560 6.52 -17.05 -22.10
N LYS A 561 5.96 -18.16 -22.58
CA LYS A 561 5.40 -18.28 -23.93
C LYS A 561 4.00 -18.83 -23.83
N THR A 562 3.04 -18.09 -24.36
CA THR A 562 1.66 -18.54 -24.53
C THR A 562 1.58 -19.60 -25.65
N PRO A 563 0.52 -20.43 -25.70
CA PRO A 563 0.31 -21.38 -26.80
C PRO A 563 0.13 -20.73 -28.18
N SER A 564 -0.26 -19.45 -28.25
CA SER A 564 -0.27 -18.67 -29.50
C SER A 564 1.13 -18.20 -29.93
N GLY A 565 2.17 -18.53 -29.17
CA GLY A 565 3.56 -18.14 -29.45
C GLY A 565 3.95 -16.76 -28.95
N GLN A 566 3.02 -15.97 -28.38
CA GLN A 566 3.34 -14.66 -27.80
C GLN A 566 4.24 -14.84 -26.58
N VAL A 567 5.39 -14.18 -26.62
CA VAL A 567 6.39 -14.12 -25.53
C VAL A 567 6.03 -12.98 -24.57
N ARG A 568 6.14 -13.22 -23.27
CA ARG A 568 6.09 -12.17 -22.23
C ARG A 568 7.36 -12.24 -21.39
N GLU A 569 8.14 -11.16 -21.45
CA GLU A 569 9.34 -10.93 -20.64
C GLU A 569 8.93 -10.38 -19.25
N PHE A 570 9.65 -10.79 -18.21
CA PHE A 570 9.48 -10.32 -16.84
C PHE A 570 10.80 -9.78 -16.27
N ASN A 571 10.76 -8.61 -15.63
CA ASN A 571 11.93 -7.93 -15.05
C ASN A 571 11.71 -7.63 -13.57
N LEU A 572 11.86 -8.64 -12.72
CA LEU A 572 11.22 -8.66 -11.40
C LEU A 572 12.18 -8.46 -10.22
N ILE A 573 11.65 -7.84 -9.18
CA ILE A 573 12.20 -7.77 -7.82
C ILE A 573 11.17 -8.22 -6.78
N ASP A 574 11.62 -8.27 -5.52
CA ASP A 574 10.84 -8.73 -4.36
C ASP A 574 9.44 -8.08 -4.27
N GLY A 575 8.44 -8.91 -3.99
CA GLY A 575 7.05 -8.47 -3.87
C GLY A 575 6.81 -7.53 -2.68
N GLY A 576 7.71 -7.49 -1.70
CA GLY A 576 7.66 -6.61 -0.54
C GLY A 576 7.74 -5.12 -0.89
N VAL A 577 8.18 -4.80 -2.10
CA VAL A 577 8.10 -3.44 -2.67
C VAL A 577 6.65 -2.99 -2.89
N ALA A 578 5.74 -3.93 -3.19
CA ALA A 578 4.32 -3.64 -3.42
C ALA A 578 3.41 -4.09 -2.27
N ALA A 579 3.63 -5.29 -1.74
CA ALA A 579 2.75 -5.94 -0.79
C ALA A 579 3.56 -6.80 0.20
N ASN A 580 4.24 -6.15 1.14
CA ASN A 580 4.97 -6.85 2.21
C ASN A 580 4.03 -7.71 3.10
N ASN A 581 2.77 -7.26 3.27
CA ASN A 581 1.68 -8.07 3.83
C ASN A 581 0.69 -8.42 2.70
N PRO A 582 0.76 -9.62 2.09
CA PRO A 582 -0.04 -9.97 0.91
C PRO A 582 -1.52 -10.29 1.22
N ALA A 583 -1.96 -10.18 2.47
CA ALA A 583 -3.33 -10.54 2.86
C ALA A 583 -4.40 -9.78 2.07
N LEU A 584 -4.22 -8.47 1.86
CA LEU A 584 -5.17 -7.65 1.09
C LEU A 584 -5.15 -7.99 -0.42
N VAL A 585 -3.98 -8.39 -0.94
CA VAL A 585 -3.82 -8.87 -2.32
C VAL A 585 -4.59 -10.16 -2.52
N ALA A 586 -4.42 -11.14 -1.62
CA ALA A 586 -5.15 -12.40 -1.66
C ALA A 586 -6.67 -12.20 -1.60
N MET A 587 -7.14 -11.29 -0.75
CA MET A 587 -8.56 -10.92 -0.68
C MET A 587 -9.06 -10.24 -1.96
N GLY A 588 -8.22 -9.42 -2.61
CA GLY A 588 -8.49 -8.83 -3.92
C GLY A 588 -8.60 -9.88 -5.03
N GLU A 589 -7.65 -10.81 -5.12
CA GLU A 589 -7.64 -11.89 -6.12
C GLU A 589 -8.86 -12.82 -6.00
N VAL A 590 -9.23 -13.21 -4.78
CA VAL A 590 -10.48 -13.96 -4.53
C VAL A 590 -11.70 -13.14 -4.96
N THR A 591 -11.70 -11.82 -4.74
CA THR A 591 -12.80 -10.94 -5.17
C THR A 591 -12.88 -10.85 -6.70
N LYS A 592 -11.75 -10.74 -7.42
CA LYS A 592 -11.72 -10.81 -8.90
C LYS A 592 -12.28 -12.13 -9.42
N ALA A 593 -11.88 -13.26 -8.82
CA ALA A 593 -12.38 -14.57 -9.19
C ALA A 593 -13.90 -14.72 -8.99
N ILE A 594 -14.46 -14.13 -7.92
CA ILE A 594 -15.91 -14.07 -7.68
C ILE A 594 -16.61 -13.18 -8.73
N ILE A 595 -16.06 -12.00 -9.06
CA ILE A 595 -16.61 -11.11 -10.10
C ILE A 595 -16.70 -11.82 -11.46
N ARG A 596 -15.69 -12.62 -11.79
CA ARG A 596 -15.63 -13.43 -13.03
C ARG A 596 -16.57 -14.65 -13.03
N GLY A 597 -17.26 -14.92 -11.92
CA GLY A 597 -18.15 -16.07 -11.81
C GLY A 597 -17.41 -17.42 -11.74
N ASN A 598 -16.20 -17.46 -11.17
CA ASN A 598 -15.48 -18.72 -10.97
C ASN A 598 -16.34 -19.70 -10.16
N SER A 599 -16.63 -20.86 -10.74
CA SER A 599 -17.51 -21.91 -10.19
C SER A 599 -17.05 -22.51 -8.87
N ASP A 600 -15.77 -22.32 -8.52
CA ASP A 600 -15.21 -22.72 -7.22
C ASP A 600 -15.90 -21.97 -6.05
N PHE A 601 -16.47 -20.80 -6.33
CA PHE A 601 -17.25 -20.02 -5.38
C PHE A 601 -18.76 -20.14 -5.68
N PHE A 602 -19.55 -20.38 -4.62
CA PHE A 602 -21.00 -20.24 -4.72
C PHE A 602 -21.39 -18.76 -4.96
N PRO A 603 -22.62 -18.45 -5.42
CA PRO A 603 -23.06 -17.08 -5.63
C PRO A 603 -22.99 -16.22 -4.34
N ILE A 604 -21.89 -15.50 -4.19
CA ILE A 604 -21.60 -14.56 -3.10
C ILE A 604 -21.67 -13.16 -3.71
N LYS A 605 -22.20 -12.19 -2.96
CA LYS A 605 -22.02 -10.78 -3.33
C LYS A 605 -20.53 -10.46 -3.27
N PRO A 606 -19.88 -10.00 -4.35
CA PRO A 606 -18.51 -9.51 -4.26
C PRO A 606 -18.40 -8.53 -3.07
N MET A 607 -17.31 -8.62 -2.31
CA MET A 607 -17.11 -7.86 -1.05
C MET A 607 -17.95 -8.27 0.18
N ASP A 608 -18.56 -9.46 0.23
CA ASP A 608 -19.10 -10.02 1.51
C ASP A 608 -17.97 -10.53 2.43
N TYR A 609 -17.11 -9.60 2.88
CA TYR A 609 -15.96 -9.85 3.76
C TYR A 609 -16.32 -10.61 5.06
N GLY A 610 -17.58 -10.60 5.49
CA GLY A 610 -18.06 -11.45 6.61
C GLY A 610 -17.98 -12.96 6.33
N ARG A 611 -17.73 -13.38 5.09
CA ARG A 611 -17.48 -14.77 4.68
C ARG A 611 -16.01 -15.15 4.58
N PHE A 612 -15.10 -14.17 4.60
CA PHE A 612 -13.67 -14.45 4.61
C PHE A 612 -13.25 -14.95 6.00
N LEU A 613 -12.38 -15.96 6.01
CA LEU A 613 -11.69 -16.46 7.19
C LEU A 613 -10.19 -16.37 6.88
N VAL A 614 -9.49 -15.45 7.55
CA VAL A 614 -8.14 -15.03 7.16
C VAL A 614 -7.19 -15.18 8.35
N ILE A 615 -6.12 -15.94 8.14
CA ILE A 615 -4.95 -15.95 9.01
C ILE A 615 -3.84 -15.21 8.26
N SER A 616 -3.31 -14.14 8.84
CA SER A 616 -2.13 -13.43 8.36
C SER A 616 -0.99 -13.62 9.35
N LEU A 617 0.15 -14.11 8.88
CA LEU A 617 1.35 -14.34 9.66
C LEU A 617 2.44 -13.37 9.20
N GLY A 618 3.11 -12.71 10.13
CA GLY A 618 4.23 -11.82 9.84
C GLY A 618 5.54 -12.33 10.43
N THR A 619 6.66 -11.84 9.87
CA THR A 619 8.02 -12.22 10.27
C THR A 619 8.53 -11.45 11.50
N GLY A 620 7.68 -10.60 12.08
CA GLY A 620 8.05 -9.64 13.12
C GLY A 620 8.77 -8.40 12.60
N SER A 621 8.89 -7.41 13.48
CA SER A 621 9.53 -6.12 13.28
C SER A 621 10.24 -5.69 14.58
N GLY A 622 11.03 -4.61 14.52
CA GLY A 622 11.75 -4.07 15.68
C GLY A 622 11.42 -2.60 15.93
N LYS A 623 10.12 -2.29 16.11
CA LYS A 623 9.60 -0.93 16.24
C LYS A 623 10.01 -0.27 17.56
N ASP A 624 9.95 -1.03 18.67
CA ASP A 624 10.21 -0.56 20.04
C ASP A 624 11.62 0.01 20.30
N GLN A 625 12.55 -0.15 19.36
CA GLN A 625 13.94 0.30 19.52
C GLN A 625 14.13 1.81 19.35
N GLY A 626 13.15 2.56 18.82
CA GLY A 626 13.31 3.99 18.56
C GLY A 626 14.46 4.29 17.59
N LYS A 627 14.63 3.45 16.55
CA LYS A 627 15.88 3.33 15.76
C LYS A 627 16.36 4.64 15.14
N TYR A 628 15.46 5.55 14.82
CA TYR A 628 15.75 6.80 14.11
C TYR A 628 15.08 8.01 14.79
N SER A 629 15.55 9.20 14.48
CA SER A 629 14.90 10.46 14.87
C SER A 629 14.91 11.46 13.72
N ALA A 630 13.92 12.35 13.68
CA ALA A 630 13.81 13.38 12.66
C ALA A 630 15.03 14.33 12.70
N ASP A 631 15.55 14.67 13.89
CA ASP A 631 16.76 15.51 14.03
C ASP A 631 18.03 14.89 13.43
N ALA A 632 18.12 13.56 13.40
CA ALA A 632 19.18 12.85 12.70
C ALA A 632 18.88 12.80 11.19
N ALA A 633 17.67 12.39 10.82
CA ALA A 633 17.24 12.20 9.44
C ALA A 633 17.19 13.49 8.61
N ALA A 634 16.91 14.64 9.23
CA ALA A 634 16.98 15.97 8.61
C ALA A 634 18.39 16.32 8.09
N LYS A 635 19.43 15.67 8.61
CA LYS A 635 20.83 15.83 8.19
C LYS A 635 21.27 14.72 7.22
N TRP A 636 20.42 13.72 6.93
CA TRP A 636 20.76 12.62 6.05
C TRP A 636 20.61 13.01 4.60
N GLY A 637 21.71 12.90 3.86
CA GLY A 637 21.66 12.71 2.43
C GLY A 637 21.33 11.27 2.08
N VAL A 638 21.47 10.96 0.79
CA VAL A 638 21.20 9.66 0.19
C VAL A 638 21.88 8.50 0.93
N LEU A 639 23.15 8.67 1.31
CA LEU A 639 23.90 7.64 2.06
C LEU A 639 23.36 7.43 3.48
N GLY A 640 22.97 8.50 4.16
CA GLY A 640 22.42 8.44 5.52
C GLY A 640 21.14 7.61 5.58
N TRP A 641 20.24 7.81 4.61
CA TRP A 641 19.00 7.05 4.45
C TRP A 641 19.19 5.55 4.17
N LEU A 642 20.40 5.06 3.92
CA LEU A 642 20.66 3.66 3.54
C LEU A 642 21.72 2.94 4.40
N THR A 643 22.42 3.67 5.28
CA THR A 643 23.45 3.08 6.16
C THR A 643 23.36 3.50 7.63
N SER A 644 22.42 4.39 8.00
CA SER A 644 22.27 4.83 9.40
C SER A 644 21.61 3.77 10.27
N GLY A 645 21.91 3.78 11.58
CA GLY A 645 21.36 2.80 12.54
C GLY A 645 21.87 1.36 12.37
N GLY A 646 22.81 1.10 11.46
CA GLY A 646 23.30 -0.25 11.17
C GLY A 646 22.38 -1.09 10.27
N SER A 647 21.31 -0.50 9.75
CA SER A 647 20.38 -1.09 8.80
C SER A 647 20.22 -0.18 7.56
N THR A 648 19.11 -0.29 6.83
CA THR A 648 18.86 0.45 5.59
C THR A 648 17.57 1.26 5.76
N PRO A 649 17.62 2.43 6.44
CA PRO A 649 16.44 3.15 6.92
C PRO A 649 15.32 3.33 5.88
N LEU A 650 15.66 3.65 4.63
CA LEU A 650 14.70 3.83 3.56
C LEU A 650 13.94 2.54 3.23
N VAL A 651 14.62 1.39 3.19
CA VAL A 651 13.99 0.07 3.00
C VAL A 651 13.18 -0.31 4.22
N ASP A 652 13.73 -0.17 5.43
CA ASP A 652 13.03 -0.46 6.70
C ASP A 652 11.70 0.30 6.75
N VAL A 653 11.72 1.60 6.46
CA VAL A 653 10.59 2.52 6.54
C VAL A 653 9.51 2.21 5.48
N PHE A 654 9.85 2.04 4.20
CA PHE A 654 8.87 1.66 3.17
C PHE A 654 8.27 0.25 3.40
N THR A 655 9.11 -0.73 3.77
CA THR A 655 8.71 -2.12 4.00
C THR A 655 7.75 -2.24 5.18
N GLN A 656 8.01 -1.46 6.24
CA GLN A 656 7.15 -1.39 7.41
C GLN A 656 5.82 -0.67 7.08
N ALA A 657 5.89 0.47 6.40
CA ALA A 657 4.70 1.21 5.98
C ALA A 657 3.75 0.37 5.10
N SER A 658 4.28 -0.39 4.14
CA SER A 658 3.49 -1.33 3.30
C SER A 658 2.72 -2.35 4.15
N ALA A 659 3.34 -2.91 5.19
CA ALA A 659 2.69 -3.88 6.07
C ALA A 659 1.64 -3.24 6.99
N ASP A 660 1.96 -2.10 7.61
CA ASP A 660 1.06 -1.44 8.56
C ASP A 660 -0.20 -0.87 7.89
N MET A 661 -0.09 -0.33 6.67
CA MET A 661 -1.26 0.16 5.93
C MET A 661 -2.25 -0.97 5.61
N VAL A 662 -1.75 -2.18 5.31
CA VAL A 662 -2.60 -3.38 5.13
C VAL A 662 -3.22 -3.81 6.45
N ASP A 663 -2.45 -3.84 7.54
CA ASP A 663 -2.96 -4.24 8.86
C ASP A 663 -4.01 -3.27 9.39
N LEU A 664 -3.81 -1.95 9.24
CA LEU A 664 -4.80 -0.91 9.54
C LEU A 664 -6.08 -1.09 8.72
N HIS A 665 -5.97 -1.28 7.39
CA HIS A 665 -7.13 -1.40 6.52
C HIS A 665 -7.94 -2.67 6.82
N ILE A 666 -7.33 -3.85 6.83
CA ILE A 666 -8.04 -5.12 7.11
C ILE A 666 -8.67 -5.08 8.50
N SER A 667 -7.97 -4.52 9.49
CA SER A 667 -8.52 -4.44 10.85
C SER A 667 -9.71 -3.49 10.94
N ALA A 668 -9.71 -2.36 10.23
CA ALA A 668 -10.87 -1.47 10.14
C ALA A 668 -12.07 -2.18 9.50
N VAL A 669 -11.82 -2.94 8.42
CA VAL A 669 -12.84 -3.76 7.74
C VAL A 669 -13.44 -4.83 8.66
N PHE A 670 -12.62 -5.62 9.35
CA PHE A 670 -13.15 -6.71 10.20
C PHE A 670 -13.80 -6.18 11.50
N GLN A 671 -13.32 -5.06 12.06
CA GLN A 671 -13.98 -4.38 13.17
C GLN A 671 -15.34 -3.78 12.75
N ALA A 672 -15.44 -3.16 11.57
CA ALA A 672 -16.70 -2.71 10.97
C ALA A 672 -17.74 -3.81 10.75
N LEU A 673 -17.30 -5.06 10.70
CA LEU A 673 -18.14 -6.23 10.50
C LEU A 673 -18.47 -6.95 11.81
N HIS A 674 -17.90 -6.51 12.94
CA HIS A 674 -17.88 -7.20 14.23
C HIS A 674 -17.47 -8.68 14.08
N SER A 675 -16.41 -8.92 13.29
CA SER A 675 -15.98 -10.25 12.86
C SER A 675 -14.66 -10.66 13.52
N ASP A 676 -14.65 -11.83 14.17
CA ASP A 676 -13.48 -12.48 14.79
C ASP A 676 -12.68 -13.37 13.82
N LYS A 677 -13.03 -13.32 12.53
CA LYS A 677 -12.52 -14.17 11.44
C LYS A 677 -11.23 -13.66 10.79
N TYR A 678 -10.65 -12.58 11.30
CA TYR A 678 -9.29 -12.16 10.98
C TYR A 678 -8.38 -12.41 12.18
N LEU A 679 -7.33 -13.20 11.98
CA LEU A 679 -6.28 -13.44 12.97
C LEU A 679 -4.94 -13.01 12.37
N ARG A 680 -4.33 -12.00 12.98
CA ARG A 680 -2.98 -11.51 12.65
C ARG A 680 -2.02 -11.93 13.76
N ILE A 681 -0.96 -12.64 13.42
CA ILE A 681 0.12 -13.01 14.36
C ILE A 681 1.40 -12.31 13.90
N GLN A 682 1.93 -11.44 14.75
CA GLN A 682 3.03 -10.52 14.48
C GLN A 682 3.83 -10.27 15.78
N GLU A 683 5.14 -10.06 15.67
CA GLU A 683 6.04 -9.72 16.78
C GLU A 683 6.70 -8.36 16.53
N ASP A 684 6.28 -7.28 17.19
CA ASP A 684 6.84 -5.95 16.91
C ASP A 684 8.02 -5.55 17.84
N THR A 685 8.36 -6.42 18.80
CA THR A 685 9.39 -6.18 19.83
C THR A 685 10.75 -6.84 19.52
N LEU A 686 11.05 -7.19 18.26
CA LEU A 686 12.33 -7.84 17.92
C LEU A 686 13.51 -6.89 18.16
N SER A 687 14.60 -7.44 18.72
CA SER A 687 15.79 -6.64 19.05
C SER A 687 17.11 -7.31 18.71
N GLY A 688 18.14 -6.48 18.51
CA GLY A 688 19.50 -6.92 18.14
C GLY A 688 19.51 -7.77 16.87
N VAL A 689 20.33 -8.83 16.88
CA VAL A 689 20.51 -9.75 15.75
C VAL A 689 19.24 -10.50 15.33
N VAL A 690 18.28 -10.67 16.23
CA VAL A 690 17.01 -11.35 15.95
C VAL A 690 16.11 -10.48 15.05
N SER A 691 16.29 -9.15 15.07
CA SER A 691 15.59 -8.23 14.17
C SER A 691 16.23 -8.09 12.78
N SER A 692 17.29 -8.84 12.47
CA SER A 692 17.90 -8.85 11.13
C SER A 692 17.28 -9.93 10.25
N VAL A 693 16.98 -9.54 9.01
CA VAL A 693 16.44 -10.43 7.95
C VAL A 693 17.48 -11.35 7.31
N ASP A 694 18.77 -11.20 7.64
CA ASP A 694 19.87 -11.85 6.90
C ASP A 694 21.05 -12.38 7.75
N ILE A 695 21.03 -12.22 9.08
CA ILE A 695 22.01 -12.83 9.99
C ILE A 695 21.65 -14.31 10.22
N ALA A 696 21.97 -15.16 9.24
CA ALA A 696 21.69 -16.60 9.25
C ALA A 696 22.70 -17.43 10.07
N THR A 697 23.05 -17.00 11.29
CA THR A 697 23.85 -17.86 12.20
C THR A 697 22.96 -18.93 12.84
N LYS A 698 23.52 -20.12 13.12
CA LYS A 698 22.79 -21.21 13.81
C LYS A 698 22.12 -20.73 15.12
N LYS A 699 22.80 -19.86 15.87
CA LYS A 699 22.24 -19.25 17.09
C LYS A 699 21.03 -18.38 16.75
N ASN A 700 21.16 -17.44 15.82
CA ASN A 700 20.08 -16.50 15.50
C ASN A 700 18.84 -17.22 14.93
N LEU A 701 19.03 -18.23 14.09
CA LEU A 701 17.93 -19.06 13.57
C LEU A 701 17.23 -19.85 14.69
N ALA A 702 17.99 -20.42 15.64
CA ALA A 702 17.40 -21.09 16.81
C ALA A 702 16.70 -20.10 17.77
N ASP A 703 17.20 -18.87 17.89
CA ASP A 703 16.56 -17.82 18.69
C ASP A 703 15.27 -17.30 18.02
N LEU A 704 15.21 -17.22 16.68
CA LEU A 704 13.98 -16.96 15.91
C LEU A 704 12.91 -18.05 16.10
N VAL A 705 13.30 -19.34 16.16
CA VAL A 705 12.36 -20.42 16.48
C VAL A 705 11.75 -20.23 17.87
N LYS A 706 12.55 -19.86 18.88
CA LYS A 706 12.05 -19.56 20.24
C LYS A 706 11.10 -18.36 20.27
N VAL A 707 11.33 -17.34 19.42
CA VAL A 707 10.37 -16.23 19.27
C VAL A 707 9.03 -16.76 18.75
N GLY A 708 9.03 -17.62 17.72
CA GLY A 708 7.81 -18.26 17.22
C GLY A 708 7.08 -19.10 18.28
N GLU A 709 7.82 -19.88 19.08
CA GLU A 709 7.27 -20.63 20.22
C GLU A 709 6.74 -19.71 21.34
N GLY A 710 7.36 -18.55 21.53
CA GLY A 710 6.93 -17.51 22.46
C GLY A 710 5.66 -16.80 22.02
N LEU A 711 5.54 -16.49 20.72
CA LEU A 711 4.36 -15.85 20.11
C LEU A 711 3.08 -16.65 20.36
N LEU A 712 3.13 -17.98 20.33
CA LEU A 712 1.99 -18.85 20.64
C LEU A 712 1.40 -18.59 22.04
N LYS A 713 2.24 -18.18 23.00
CA LYS A 713 1.86 -17.91 24.39
C LYS A 713 1.46 -16.45 24.63
N LYS A 714 1.77 -15.53 23.72
CA LYS A 714 1.31 -14.14 23.79
C LYS A 714 -0.22 -14.08 23.58
N PRO A 715 -0.92 -13.12 24.21
CA PRO A 715 -2.33 -12.87 23.92
C PRO A 715 -2.51 -12.46 22.46
N VAL A 716 -3.71 -12.72 21.91
CA VAL A 716 -4.12 -12.20 20.61
C VAL A 716 -4.08 -10.67 20.66
N ALA A 717 -3.22 -10.09 19.83
CA ALA A 717 -3.16 -8.66 19.61
C ALA A 717 -3.97 -8.28 18.37
N ARG A 718 -4.51 -7.06 18.38
CA ARG A 718 -5.08 -6.42 17.19
C ARG A 718 -4.38 -5.08 17.01
N VAL A 719 -4.22 -4.63 15.77
CA VAL A 719 -3.78 -3.26 15.56
C VAL A 719 -4.84 -2.34 16.14
N ASN A 720 -4.41 -1.50 17.06
CA ASN A 720 -5.18 -0.37 17.52
C ASN A 720 -5.24 0.60 16.31
N LEU A 721 -6.42 0.73 15.71
CA LEU A 721 -6.67 1.54 14.49
C LEU A 721 -6.30 3.02 14.63
N ASP A 722 -6.08 3.39 15.87
CA ASP A 722 -5.91 4.69 16.44
C ASP A 722 -4.39 5.00 16.54
N THR A 723 -3.56 4.04 16.95
CA THR A 723 -2.10 4.20 17.15
C THR A 723 -1.25 3.52 16.08
N GLY A 724 -1.80 2.56 15.32
CA GLY A 724 -1.03 1.67 14.44
C GLY A 724 -0.29 0.55 15.18
N ILE A 725 -0.34 0.53 16.51
CA ILE A 725 0.41 -0.42 17.35
C ILE A 725 -0.45 -1.65 17.63
N PHE A 726 0.15 -2.84 17.68
CA PHE A 726 -0.52 -4.05 18.11
C PHE A 726 -0.72 -4.08 19.62
N GLU A 727 -1.98 -4.03 20.05
CA GLU A 727 -2.37 -4.05 21.46
C GLU A 727 -3.18 -5.33 21.78
N PRO A 728 -3.03 -5.93 22.98
CA PRO A 728 -3.82 -7.08 23.39
C PRO A 728 -5.33 -6.80 23.29
N SER A 729 -6.11 -7.77 22.81
CA SER A 729 -7.57 -7.58 22.68
C SER A 729 -8.24 -7.49 24.06
N ASN A 730 -8.78 -6.32 24.40
CA ASN A 730 -9.36 -5.97 25.71
C ASN A 730 -10.54 -6.83 26.20
N THR A 731 -11.00 -7.82 25.43
CA THR A 731 -12.25 -8.56 25.72
C THR A 731 -12.05 -9.99 26.22
N GLU A 732 -11.01 -10.71 25.77
CA GLU A 732 -10.66 -12.04 26.29
C GLU A 732 -9.15 -12.24 26.22
N LEU A 733 -8.55 -12.85 27.26
CA LEU A 733 -7.12 -13.20 27.32
C LEU A 733 -6.78 -14.43 26.45
N GLU A 734 -7.44 -14.59 25.29
CA GLU A 734 -7.17 -15.66 24.33
C GLU A 734 -5.71 -15.57 23.87
N SER A 735 -4.94 -16.65 24.05
CA SER A 735 -3.59 -16.76 23.49
C SER A 735 -3.62 -17.02 21.99
N ASN A 736 -2.54 -16.68 21.27
CA ASN A 736 -2.42 -17.02 19.86
C ASN A 736 -2.56 -18.55 19.61
N GLN A 737 -2.13 -19.39 20.55
CA GLN A 737 -2.33 -20.84 20.49
C GLN A 737 -3.82 -21.23 20.56
N GLU A 738 -4.63 -20.56 21.37
CA GLU A 738 -6.06 -20.81 21.49
C GLU A 738 -6.83 -20.32 20.27
N ALA A 739 -6.49 -19.12 19.78
CA ALA A 739 -7.04 -18.58 18.54
C ALA A 739 -6.75 -19.50 17.33
N LEU A 740 -5.52 -20.05 17.24
CA LEU A 740 -5.17 -21.02 16.21
C LEU A 740 -5.99 -22.33 16.34
N LYS A 741 -6.26 -22.82 17.56
CA LYS A 741 -7.17 -23.98 17.77
C LYS A 741 -8.60 -23.66 17.34
N ARG A 742 -9.10 -22.45 17.62
CA ARG A 742 -10.41 -21.96 17.18
C ARG A 742 -10.49 -21.92 15.65
N PHE A 743 -9.51 -21.32 14.98
CA PHE A 743 -9.44 -21.28 13.51
C PHE A 743 -9.30 -22.67 12.89
N ALA A 744 -8.48 -23.57 13.44
CA ALA A 744 -8.37 -24.95 12.98
C ALA A 744 -9.71 -25.71 13.06
N THR A 745 -10.51 -25.44 14.10
CA THR A 745 -11.87 -25.98 14.22
C THR A 745 -12.78 -25.45 13.10
N LEU A 746 -12.80 -24.13 12.88
CA LEU A 746 -13.60 -23.50 11.80
C LEU A 746 -13.26 -24.03 10.40
N LEU A 747 -11.97 -24.24 10.13
CA LEU A 747 -11.45 -24.81 8.87
C LEU A 747 -11.88 -26.28 8.69
N SER A 748 -11.76 -27.10 9.74
CA SER A 748 -12.25 -28.49 9.72
C SER A 748 -13.77 -28.56 9.51
N ASP A 749 -14.53 -27.71 10.21
CA ASP A 749 -15.99 -27.62 10.07
C ASP A 749 -16.39 -27.22 8.64
N GLU A 750 -15.63 -26.34 7.98
CA GLU A 750 -15.87 -25.93 6.59
C GLU A 750 -15.57 -27.08 5.62
N LYS A 751 -14.40 -27.72 5.73
CA LYS A 751 -14.04 -28.89 4.92
C LYS A 751 -15.09 -29.99 5.02
N ARG A 752 -15.55 -30.33 6.24
CA ARG A 752 -16.61 -31.33 6.46
C ARG A 752 -17.95 -30.90 5.86
N ARG A 753 -18.34 -29.63 5.98
CA ARG A 753 -19.57 -29.10 5.35
C ARG A 753 -19.51 -29.14 3.82
N ARG A 754 -18.34 -28.95 3.21
CA ARG A 754 -18.13 -29.10 1.76
C ARG A 754 -18.20 -30.57 1.33
N LEU A 755 -17.52 -31.48 2.04
CA LEU A 755 -17.58 -32.92 1.76
C LEU A 755 -19.02 -33.46 1.83
N ALA A 756 -19.78 -33.08 2.87
CA ALA A 756 -21.18 -33.49 3.03
C ALA A 756 -22.13 -32.92 1.95
N ARG A 757 -21.73 -31.84 1.26
CA ARG A 757 -22.50 -31.21 0.16
C ARG A 757 -21.98 -31.59 -1.23
N SER A 758 -20.87 -32.32 -1.32
CA SER A 758 -20.27 -32.72 -2.58
C SER A 758 -21.09 -33.83 -3.26
N PRO A 759 -21.38 -33.76 -4.58
CA PRO A 759 -22.22 -34.74 -5.27
C PRO A 759 -21.76 -36.20 -5.11
N GLN A 760 -20.45 -36.42 -4.98
CA GLN A 760 -19.85 -37.75 -4.81
C GLN A 760 -20.28 -38.47 -3.52
N TYR A 761 -20.60 -37.75 -2.45
CA TYR A 761 -21.00 -38.38 -1.17
C TYR A 761 -22.45 -38.93 -1.20
N GLY A 762 -23.29 -38.41 -2.10
CA GLY A 762 -24.67 -38.89 -2.28
C GLY A 762 -24.79 -40.25 -2.97
N MET A 763 -23.84 -40.60 -3.84
CA MET A 763 -23.82 -41.92 -4.52
C MET A 763 -23.32 -43.05 -3.61
N ALA A 764 -22.46 -42.75 -2.63
CA ALA A 764 -21.92 -43.78 -1.72
C ALA A 764 -22.97 -44.35 -0.75
N ASN A 765 -24.05 -43.62 -0.46
CA ASN A 765 -25.07 -43.99 0.53
C ASN A 765 -26.41 -44.48 -0.08
N THR A 766 -26.51 -44.63 -1.40
CA THR A 766 -27.74 -45.10 -2.08
C THR A 766 -27.77 -46.61 -2.37
N TYR A 767 -26.70 -47.35 -2.06
CA TYR A 767 -26.65 -48.82 -2.13
C TYR A 767 -26.67 -49.48 -0.75
N LYS A 768 -27.85 -49.51 -0.11
CA LYS A 768 -28.24 -50.61 0.77
C LYS A 768 -29.37 -51.39 0.08
N PRO A 769 -29.10 -52.56 -0.53
CA PRO A 769 -30.17 -53.40 -1.02
C PRO A 769 -30.95 -53.97 0.19
N ASN A 770 -32.26 -53.76 0.20
CA ASN A 770 -33.16 -54.52 1.07
C ASN A 770 -33.13 -55.99 0.64
N ALA A 771 -32.55 -56.86 1.47
CA ALA A 771 -32.75 -58.29 1.44
C ALA A 771 -33.45 -58.72 2.73
N LYS A 772 -34.42 -59.63 2.60
CA LYS A 772 -35.23 -60.18 3.70
C LYS A 772 -34.47 -61.21 4.51
#